data_AF-A0A7V1R1S1-F1
#
_entry.id   AF-A0A7V1R1S1-F1
#
_cell.length_a   1.000
_cell.length_b   1.000
_cell.length_c   1.000
_cell.angle_alpha   90.00
_cell.angle_beta   90.00
_cell.angle_gamma   90.00
#
_symmetry.space_group_name_H-M   'P 1'
#
loop_
_entity.id
_entity.type
_entity.pdbx_description
1 polymer ?
#
loop_
_entity_poly.entity_id
_entity_poly.type
_entity_poly.pdbx_seq_one_letter_code
_entity_poly.pdbx_strand_id
1 'polypeptide(L)'
;MEAIVLLLVWLQSGPAFQSIHELEAKAHRPLAHLSERQWDSVQGYRAALGPWLRQTSTCALNRQVMGYYPYWMGTAYTSFPWNLLSTLVFFSYEVDPATGTYTNPTVINTWRTTNLVPTAQSNGVEVQLCATLFGGTDLTTFLTTPAARLRCIDSLVSLTIQRNAQGINIDFEGLPSSQRTAFVSFMQQLRDTLNRRRPGAKLSVALPAVDWSNAYDVTALSGICDQLFIMGYDFYWSTAPTAGPTGLLHVGQLWGSRCNSRTIIDYLASGAARSKLILGVPYYGFRYPTTTNTYPASTTGSGVSRLYHQAYSEANTYGWNWDPHSRSRYFMYQSGGQWYQTWWHDSLSLAWIYRTVLLQGIAGVGMWALGYDGTRPELWGALEDHFTDCAVVSCQDTFFDMGGTLGSYFNRENWTWTLAPTGASQVNVTFHSFQLENGYDTLWIYDGPSTTSPLIGSYTGSASPGTVTGSSGTLTFRYKSDGATVAPGWLATWSCVLDNQPPTTAIAPLRSWYAQDFVVSFSDADNLAVAQRYVCIADYSGSRWGANPTKGLAYEDFPGTALPPGWVASVGTWSVASGQLTQSDETQSNTNLYFPLAQDASTQWLYHWRMRLAGTGTNRRAGLHLFVSDPTLSQRGDSYLLWFRLDNQRIEIYRITGNTLPSPQYQQPYAFAPNTWYDIKAVYDPTTGQIQIWINNALVGSWTDPAPLQSGGYVSLRTGNALVDYDELRVYRSRGSTFAVQVGSGGHARYESVNPTTSAVRVLSLVRDAAGLWSAIATAESKIDWTPPTVGLSVSNWKTADFVQAFSEADALSGVGVRFLLPVYLGANGWEASTAAGFLYDDFTGVQGGWTAGIGTWSTSVGWLTQSDVASTGTNYYRSVAQGSLVLYRVKARLTNTTGNRRWGFHILVDDPTQTQRGNSYLIWLRYDQQDVQIYETISNTLYTRLTVPFSLSVGTDYLVEVVYNSGWIGVWINGAWVGEWTDSTPLTAGGYISLRTNQAQVEWDFVEVWRGRGAAETITVGPSGWLAAQNPTPTTSAGRLYSRVYDVAGNPSSVASAGVDVDWTPPSAVPAVRDGNGPDEGYTTNGTQLTANWDASTDPHSGVAAYEYAIGTNPGLTDVRSWTDVGAVTSYTATGLSLTPGQTYYWGVRVRNGAGLVGSATWSNGILYDPNPLAFSPSFSGERARSIGLRLYPSPARETIVLEVPDSLPASEGYLIDAAGRVIQAFSIEKPYQRLAIGALPPGLYGVWVPPYPVLRFLRE
;
A
#
# COMPACT_ATOMS: atom_id res chain seq x y z
N MET A 1 -54.47 18.76 -54.31
CA MET A 1 -54.70 18.28 -55.69
C MET A 1 -54.23 16.83 -55.91
N GLU A 2 -53.28 16.30 -55.14
CA GLU A 2 -52.84 14.88 -55.23
C GLU A 2 -53.90 13.83 -54.83
N ALA A 3 -54.84 14.18 -53.93
CA ALA A 3 -55.92 13.28 -53.54
C ALA A 3 -56.87 12.91 -54.69
N ILE A 4 -56.96 13.74 -55.74
CA ILE A 4 -57.86 13.52 -56.88
C ILE A 4 -57.17 12.67 -57.97
N VAL A 5 -55.84 12.79 -58.11
CA VAL A 5 -55.09 12.01 -59.09
C VAL A 5 -54.86 10.57 -58.63
N LEU A 6 -54.73 10.32 -57.31
CA LEU A 6 -54.74 8.95 -56.78
C LEU A 6 -56.14 8.32 -56.83
N LEU A 7 -57.21 9.07 -56.56
CA LEU A 7 -58.59 8.52 -56.62
C LEU A 7 -58.96 8.01 -58.03
N LEU A 8 -58.40 8.62 -59.08
CA LEU A 8 -58.64 8.24 -60.48
C LEU A 8 -57.86 6.99 -60.93
N VAL A 9 -56.77 6.62 -60.24
CA VAL A 9 -56.02 5.37 -60.52
C VAL A 9 -56.64 4.15 -59.81
N TRP A 10 -57.40 4.36 -58.74
CA TRP A 10 -58.11 3.29 -58.02
C TRP A 10 -59.41 2.79 -58.69
N LEU A 11 -59.89 3.47 -59.73
CA LEU A 11 -61.11 3.10 -60.46
C LEU A 11 -60.88 2.21 -61.68
N GLN A 12 -59.62 1.84 -61.96
CA GLN A 12 -59.30 0.79 -62.93
C GLN A 12 -58.99 -0.51 -62.20
N SER A 13 -59.53 -1.61 -62.71
CA SER A 13 -59.38 -3.00 -62.26
C SER A 13 -57.92 -3.48 -62.23
N GLY A 14 -57.12 -2.94 -61.32
CA GLY A 14 -55.82 -3.48 -60.92
C GLY A 14 -55.99 -4.46 -59.75
N PRO A 15 -55.05 -5.40 -59.54
CA PRO A 15 -55.12 -6.34 -58.43
C PRO A 15 -55.10 -5.57 -57.10
N ALA A 16 -56.09 -5.84 -56.24
CA ALA A 16 -56.19 -5.26 -54.91
C ALA A 16 -54.90 -5.50 -54.09
N PHE A 17 -54.52 -4.52 -53.26
CA PHE A 17 -53.42 -4.67 -52.29
C PHE A 17 -53.68 -5.89 -51.40
N GLN A 18 -52.66 -6.74 -51.25
CA GLN A 18 -52.65 -7.87 -50.33
C GLN A 18 -51.45 -7.70 -49.40
N SER A 19 -51.68 -7.80 -48.10
CA SER A 19 -50.62 -7.75 -47.09
C SER A 19 -49.77 -9.01 -47.13
N ILE A 20 -48.59 -8.95 -46.52
CA ILE A 20 -47.76 -10.13 -46.34
C ILE A 20 -48.47 -11.23 -45.53
N HIS A 21 -49.29 -10.86 -44.53
CA HIS A 21 -50.04 -11.85 -43.75
C HIS A 21 -51.03 -12.60 -44.63
N GLU A 22 -51.78 -11.90 -45.50
CA GLU A 22 -52.72 -12.52 -46.44
C GLU A 22 -52.00 -13.36 -47.50
N LEU A 23 -50.93 -12.83 -48.09
CA LEU A 23 -50.14 -13.49 -49.12
C LEU A 23 -49.55 -14.82 -48.61
N GLU A 24 -48.90 -14.79 -47.45
CA GLU A 24 -48.25 -15.98 -46.87
C GLU A 24 -49.28 -16.96 -46.30
N ALA A 25 -50.37 -16.49 -45.68
CA ALA A 25 -51.46 -17.37 -45.25
C ALA A 25 -52.05 -18.17 -46.43
N LYS A 26 -52.33 -17.50 -47.56
CA LYS A 26 -52.84 -18.16 -48.78
C LYS A 26 -51.83 -19.13 -49.38
N ALA A 27 -50.55 -18.76 -49.42
CA ALA A 27 -49.49 -19.60 -49.98
C ALA A 27 -49.27 -20.89 -49.17
N HIS A 28 -49.39 -20.84 -47.84
CA HIS A 28 -49.12 -21.98 -46.95
C HIS A 28 -50.36 -22.83 -46.65
N ARG A 29 -51.58 -22.30 -46.83
CA ARG A 29 -52.84 -23.02 -46.58
C ARG A 29 -52.91 -24.42 -47.21
N PRO A 30 -52.48 -24.67 -48.47
CA PRO A 30 -52.48 -26.02 -49.05
C PRO A 30 -51.64 -27.05 -48.29
N LEU A 31 -50.63 -26.59 -47.54
CA LEU A 31 -49.69 -27.40 -46.76
C LEU A 31 -50.02 -27.44 -45.26
N ALA A 32 -51.14 -26.84 -44.82
CA ALA A 32 -51.53 -26.78 -43.41
C ALA A 32 -51.73 -28.13 -42.71
N HIS A 33 -51.75 -29.23 -43.46
CA HIS A 33 -51.82 -30.59 -42.96
C HIS A 33 -50.48 -31.17 -42.45
N LEU A 34 -49.37 -30.47 -42.69
CA LEU A 34 -48.04 -30.88 -42.26
C LEU A 34 -47.87 -30.76 -40.74
N SER A 35 -47.19 -31.73 -40.13
CA SER A 35 -46.72 -31.68 -38.75
C SER A 35 -45.59 -30.66 -38.57
N GLU A 36 -45.32 -30.22 -37.33
CA GLU A 36 -44.24 -29.26 -37.03
C GLU A 36 -42.89 -29.69 -37.62
N ARG A 37 -42.55 -30.99 -37.55
CA ARG A 37 -41.28 -31.52 -38.10
C ARG A 37 -41.26 -31.52 -39.64
N GLN A 38 -42.41 -31.71 -40.29
CA GLN A 38 -42.48 -31.63 -41.75
C GLN A 38 -42.33 -30.19 -42.22
N TRP A 39 -42.85 -29.22 -41.46
CA TRP A 39 -42.62 -27.80 -41.72
C TRP A 39 -41.13 -27.42 -41.67
N ASP A 40 -40.37 -27.97 -40.72
CA ASP A 40 -38.91 -27.74 -40.66
C ASP A 40 -38.22 -28.11 -41.98
N SER A 41 -38.66 -29.22 -42.59
CA SER A 41 -38.11 -29.68 -43.88
C SER A 41 -38.51 -28.77 -45.04
N VAL A 42 -39.72 -28.22 -45.04
CA VAL A 42 -40.21 -27.29 -46.07
C VAL A 42 -39.50 -25.94 -45.98
N GLN A 43 -39.28 -25.43 -44.77
CA GLN A 43 -38.63 -24.14 -44.54
C GLN A 43 -37.10 -24.24 -44.57
N GLY A 44 -36.54 -25.45 -44.68
CA GLY A 44 -35.09 -25.67 -44.62
C GLY A 44 -34.48 -25.38 -43.24
N TYR A 45 -35.30 -25.40 -42.19
CA TYR A 45 -34.85 -25.18 -40.81
C TYR A 45 -34.14 -26.44 -40.28
N ARG A 46 -32.96 -26.25 -39.67
CA ARG A 46 -32.26 -27.28 -38.92
C ARG A 46 -32.02 -26.78 -37.51
N ALA A 47 -32.59 -27.47 -36.53
CA ALA A 47 -32.35 -27.17 -35.12
C ALA A 47 -30.85 -27.24 -34.82
N ALA A 48 -30.25 -26.13 -34.42
CA ALA A 48 -28.87 -26.09 -33.99
C ALA A 48 -28.79 -26.47 -32.50
N LEU A 49 -28.14 -27.58 -32.18
CA LEU A 49 -27.64 -27.86 -30.84
C LEU A 49 -26.30 -27.13 -30.69
N GLY A 50 -26.30 -25.85 -30.31
CA GLY A 50 -25.06 -25.09 -30.18
C GLY A 50 -25.11 -23.99 -29.11
N PRO A 51 -23.96 -23.65 -28.47
CA PRO A 51 -23.88 -22.84 -27.24
C PRO A 51 -24.18 -21.35 -27.44
N TRP A 52 -24.30 -20.90 -28.69
CA TRP A 52 -24.25 -19.48 -29.07
C TRP A 52 -25.54 -18.68 -28.80
N LEU A 53 -26.67 -19.35 -28.54
CA LEU A 53 -27.96 -18.68 -28.30
C LEU A 53 -28.49 -18.85 -26.87
N ARG A 54 -27.80 -19.61 -26.01
CA ARG A 54 -28.00 -19.50 -24.55
C ARG A 54 -27.10 -18.39 -24.03
N GLN A 55 -27.38 -17.15 -24.42
CA GLN A 55 -26.83 -16.02 -23.70
C GLN A 55 -27.51 -16.00 -22.33
N THR A 56 -26.69 -16.22 -21.31
CA THR A 56 -26.99 -16.13 -19.88
C THR A 56 -27.21 -14.68 -19.45
N SER A 57 -27.81 -13.84 -20.29
CA SER A 57 -28.01 -12.44 -19.95
C SER A 57 -29.22 -12.34 -19.01
N THR A 58 -29.00 -11.76 -17.83
CA THR A 58 -30.04 -11.47 -16.83
C THR A 58 -30.87 -10.24 -17.22
N CYS A 59 -30.69 -9.75 -18.44
CA CYS A 59 -31.23 -8.50 -18.94
C CYS A 59 -32.74 -8.59 -19.06
N ALA A 60 -33.43 -7.61 -18.50
CA ALA A 60 -34.88 -7.48 -18.57
C ALA A 60 -35.28 -6.56 -19.73
N LEU A 61 -36.37 -6.92 -20.42
CA LEU A 61 -36.98 -6.05 -21.41
C LEU A 61 -37.50 -4.76 -20.75
N ASN A 62 -37.16 -3.60 -21.34
CA ASN A 62 -37.62 -2.28 -20.91
C ASN A 62 -38.76 -1.71 -21.80
N ARG A 63 -39.10 -2.44 -22.87
CA ARG A 63 -40.18 -2.17 -23.84
C ARG A 63 -40.84 -3.48 -24.26
N GLN A 64 -42.02 -3.39 -24.88
CA GLN A 64 -42.71 -4.55 -25.42
C GLN A 64 -42.01 -5.04 -26.71
N VAL A 65 -41.79 -6.35 -26.80
CA VAL A 65 -41.35 -7.04 -28.02
C VAL A 65 -42.38 -8.12 -28.35
N MET A 66 -43.12 -7.93 -29.44
CA MET A 66 -44.30 -8.74 -29.82
C MET A 66 -44.09 -9.45 -31.16
N GLY A 67 -43.95 -10.78 -31.16
CA GLY A 67 -43.66 -11.55 -32.37
C GLY A 67 -44.81 -12.42 -32.85
N TYR A 68 -45.14 -12.33 -34.14
CA TYR A 68 -46.06 -13.27 -34.78
C TYR A 68 -45.33 -14.58 -35.11
N TYR A 69 -45.92 -15.70 -34.68
CA TYR A 69 -45.45 -17.05 -34.94
C TYR A 69 -46.42 -17.76 -35.90
N PRO A 70 -46.07 -17.86 -37.19
CA PRO A 70 -46.88 -18.60 -38.15
C PRO A 70 -46.78 -20.10 -37.93
N TYR A 71 -47.89 -20.82 -38.04
CA TYR A 71 -47.90 -22.28 -37.86
C TYR A 71 -46.96 -23.03 -38.83
N TRP A 72 -46.58 -22.41 -39.95
CA TRP A 72 -45.64 -22.99 -40.93
C TRP A 72 -44.17 -22.90 -40.51
N MET A 73 -43.86 -22.32 -39.34
CA MET A 73 -42.51 -22.26 -38.78
C MET A 73 -42.14 -23.46 -37.88
N GLY A 74 -42.96 -24.51 -37.88
CA GLY A 74 -42.60 -25.83 -37.36
C GLY A 74 -42.09 -25.85 -35.93
N THR A 75 -40.82 -26.22 -35.74
CA THR A 75 -40.16 -26.27 -34.42
C THR A 75 -39.16 -25.15 -34.17
N ALA A 76 -39.19 -24.07 -34.99
CA ALA A 76 -38.25 -22.94 -34.87
C ALA A 76 -38.23 -22.28 -33.48
N TYR A 77 -39.33 -22.36 -32.72
CA TYR A 77 -39.42 -21.83 -31.37
C TYR A 77 -38.47 -22.49 -30.36
N THR A 78 -37.93 -23.67 -30.68
CA THR A 78 -36.96 -24.35 -29.83
C THR A 78 -35.62 -23.61 -29.72
N SER A 79 -35.36 -22.62 -30.60
CA SER A 79 -34.15 -21.80 -30.60
C SER A 79 -34.35 -20.33 -30.24
N PHE A 80 -35.55 -19.89 -29.83
CA PHE A 80 -35.79 -18.48 -29.52
C PHE A 80 -35.11 -18.04 -28.22
N PRO A 81 -34.51 -16.82 -28.19
CA PRO A 81 -34.07 -16.19 -26.95
C PRO A 81 -35.29 -15.62 -26.22
N TRP A 82 -35.95 -16.46 -25.42
CA TRP A 82 -37.24 -16.15 -24.81
C TRP A 82 -37.23 -14.91 -23.91
N ASN A 83 -36.09 -14.54 -23.31
CA ASN A 83 -35.95 -13.32 -22.51
C ASN A 83 -36.09 -12.02 -23.32
N LEU A 84 -35.99 -12.09 -24.65
CA LEU A 84 -36.15 -10.97 -25.57
C LEU A 84 -37.57 -10.86 -26.16
N LEU A 85 -38.51 -11.67 -25.69
CA LEU A 85 -39.92 -11.62 -26.12
C LEU A 85 -40.83 -11.32 -24.94
N SER A 86 -41.68 -10.30 -25.09
CA SER A 86 -42.76 -10.03 -24.13
C SER A 86 -44.07 -10.71 -24.53
N THR A 87 -44.32 -10.83 -25.84
CA THR A 87 -45.57 -11.38 -26.39
C THR A 87 -45.29 -12.22 -27.62
N LEU A 88 -45.87 -13.41 -27.66
CA LEU A 88 -45.92 -14.29 -28.83
C LEU A 88 -47.37 -14.39 -29.33
N VAL A 89 -47.56 -14.21 -30.63
CA VAL A 89 -48.86 -14.26 -31.28
C VAL A 89 -48.92 -15.46 -32.21
N PHE A 90 -49.71 -16.48 -31.88
CA PHE A 90 -49.87 -17.65 -32.74
C PHE A 90 -50.79 -17.32 -33.92
N PHE A 91 -50.27 -17.49 -35.13
CA PHE A 91 -50.96 -17.20 -36.38
C PHE A 91 -51.32 -18.50 -37.12
N SER A 92 -52.59 -18.84 -37.38
CA SER A 92 -53.81 -18.10 -37.00
C SER A 92 -55.09 -18.95 -36.94
N TYR A 93 -56.12 -18.41 -36.28
CA TYR A 93 -57.53 -18.77 -36.37
C TYR A 93 -58.14 -18.09 -37.59
N GLU A 94 -58.27 -18.81 -38.71
CA GLU A 94 -58.83 -18.27 -39.95
C GLU A 94 -60.37 -18.25 -39.90
N VAL A 95 -61.00 -17.08 -39.77
CA VAL A 95 -62.45 -16.93 -39.57
C VAL A 95 -63.23 -17.26 -40.84
N ASP A 96 -64.27 -18.08 -40.72
CA ASP A 96 -65.31 -18.25 -41.74
C ASP A 96 -66.29 -17.06 -41.64
N PRO A 97 -66.43 -16.23 -42.69
CA PRO A 97 -67.20 -15.00 -42.59
C PRO A 97 -68.71 -15.23 -42.41
N ALA A 98 -69.25 -16.35 -42.90
CA ALA A 98 -70.69 -16.64 -42.83
C ALA A 98 -71.08 -17.27 -41.49
N THR A 99 -70.23 -18.14 -40.96
CA THR A 99 -70.55 -18.94 -39.77
C THR A 99 -69.86 -18.43 -38.50
N GLY A 100 -68.71 -17.75 -38.61
CA GLY A 100 -67.87 -17.35 -37.49
C GLY A 100 -67.03 -18.47 -36.88
N THR A 101 -67.08 -19.69 -37.45
CA THR A 101 -66.17 -20.77 -37.07
C THR A 101 -64.79 -20.56 -37.71
N TYR A 102 -63.83 -21.45 -37.45
CA TYR A 102 -62.56 -21.45 -38.17
C TYR A 102 -62.64 -22.33 -39.42
N THR A 103 -61.96 -21.93 -40.51
CA THR A 103 -61.94 -22.68 -41.77
C THR A 103 -60.91 -23.80 -41.80
N ASN A 104 -59.91 -23.76 -40.92
CA ASN A 104 -58.78 -24.70 -40.91
C ASN A 104 -58.68 -25.51 -39.61
N PRO A 105 -59.36 -26.67 -39.51
CA PRO A 105 -59.35 -27.48 -38.29
C PRO A 105 -57.98 -28.05 -37.94
N THR A 106 -57.11 -28.28 -38.92
CA THR A 106 -55.77 -28.82 -38.67
C THR A 106 -54.87 -27.82 -37.97
N VAL A 107 -54.91 -26.54 -38.38
CA VAL A 107 -54.17 -25.46 -37.69
C VAL A 107 -54.69 -25.26 -36.26
N ILE A 108 -56.00 -25.33 -36.06
CA ILE A 108 -56.56 -25.29 -34.70
C ILE A 108 -56.16 -26.51 -33.88
N ASN A 109 -56.04 -27.69 -34.48
CA ASN A 109 -55.47 -28.85 -33.79
C ASN A 109 -54.02 -28.59 -33.38
N THR A 110 -53.19 -27.98 -34.25
CA THR A 110 -51.84 -27.52 -33.89
C THR A 110 -51.87 -26.54 -32.71
N TRP A 111 -52.76 -25.55 -32.71
CA TRP A 111 -52.96 -24.67 -31.54
C TRP A 111 -53.35 -25.44 -30.28
N ARG A 112 -54.03 -26.59 -30.38
CA ARG A 112 -54.39 -27.41 -29.21
C ARG A 112 -53.24 -28.27 -28.70
N THR A 113 -52.31 -28.68 -29.58
CA THR A 113 -51.29 -29.69 -29.27
C THR A 113 -49.85 -29.21 -29.27
N THR A 114 -49.54 -28.05 -29.86
CA THR A 114 -48.16 -27.55 -29.96
C THR A 114 -47.49 -27.34 -28.60
N ASN A 115 -46.20 -27.65 -28.50
CA ASN A 115 -45.37 -27.36 -27.32
C ASN A 115 -44.94 -25.89 -27.26
N LEU A 116 -45.18 -25.09 -28.30
CA LEU A 116 -44.88 -23.66 -28.33
C LEU A 116 -45.48 -22.92 -27.13
N VAL A 117 -46.78 -23.11 -26.89
CA VAL A 117 -47.52 -22.36 -25.86
C VAL A 117 -46.95 -22.59 -24.45
N PRO A 118 -46.80 -23.83 -23.95
CA PRO A 118 -46.21 -24.04 -22.63
C PRO A 118 -44.73 -23.62 -22.57
N THR A 119 -43.98 -23.74 -23.68
CA THR A 119 -42.58 -23.29 -23.73
C THR A 119 -42.48 -21.77 -23.55
N ALA A 120 -43.27 -20.99 -24.29
CA ALA A 120 -43.33 -19.54 -24.13
C ALA A 120 -43.75 -19.13 -22.71
N GLN A 121 -44.82 -19.74 -22.18
CA GLN A 121 -45.35 -19.44 -20.84
C GLN A 121 -44.34 -19.74 -19.73
N SER A 122 -43.62 -20.86 -19.81
CA SER A 122 -42.57 -21.21 -18.83
C SER A 122 -41.37 -20.27 -18.83
N ASN A 123 -41.18 -19.49 -19.90
CA ASN A 123 -40.19 -18.43 -19.98
C ASN A 123 -40.78 -17.03 -19.71
N GLY A 124 -42.02 -16.94 -19.21
CA GLY A 124 -42.66 -15.67 -18.85
C GLY A 124 -43.19 -14.87 -20.05
N VAL A 125 -43.25 -15.45 -21.24
CA VAL A 125 -43.75 -14.79 -22.45
C VAL A 125 -45.27 -14.91 -22.55
N GLU A 126 -45.95 -13.80 -22.81
CA GLU A 126 -47.39 -13.76 -23.02
C GLU A 126 -47.76 -14.46 -24.34
N VAL A 127 -48.80 -15.31 -24.35
CA VAL A 127 -49.26 -15.97 -25.59
C VAL A 127 -50.65 -15.47 -25.99
N GLN A 128 -50.79 -15.02 -27.23
CA GLN A 128 -52.05 -14.60 -27.84
C GLN A 128 -52.42 -15.49 -29.04
N LEU A 129 -53.72 -15.78 -29.20
CA LEU A 129 -54.25 -16.43 -30.41
C LEU A 129 -54.70 -15.36 -31.40
N CYS A 130 -54.13 -15.34 -32.60
CA CYS A 130 -54.52 -14.41 -33.66
C CYS A 130 -55.72 -14.93 -34.44
N ALA A 131 -56.75 -14.12 -34.61
CA ALA A 131 -57.87 -14.36 -35.52
C ALA A 131 -57.73 -13.53 -36.79
N THR A 132 -57.77 -14.17 -37.95
CA THR A 132 -57.55 -13.56 -39.26
C THR A 132 -58.81 -13.56 -40.11
N LEU A 133 -59.03 -12.46 -40.82
CA LEU A 133 -60.05 -12.35 -41.87
C LEU A 133 -59.62 -11.28 -42.88
N PHE A 134 -59.51 -11.67 -44.15
CA PHE A 134 -58.96 -10.81 -45.19
C PHE A 134 -60.02 -10.48 -46.24
N GLY A 135 -60.06 -9.23 -46.68
CA GLY A 135 -60.91 -8.77 -47.78
C GLY A 135 -62.23 -8.14 -47.33
N GLY A 136 -62.58 -7.03 -47.98
CA GLY A 136 -63.70 -6.18 -47.55
C GLY A 136 -65.07 -6.85 -47.62
N THR A 137 -65.29 -7.76 -48.57
CA THR A 137 -66.56 -8.51 -48.72
C THR A 137 -66.77 -9.49 -47.56
N ASP A 138 -65.72 -10.24 -47.21
CA ASP A 138 -65.79 -11.24 -46.14
C ASP A 138 -65.89 -10.57 -44.77
N LEU A 139 -65.12 -9.48 -44.55
CA LEU A 139 -65.25 -8.65 -43.36
C LEU A 139 -66.65 -8.05 -43.21
N THR A 140 -67.24 -7.54 -44.29
CA THR A 140 -68.63 -7.03 -44.25
C THR A 140 -69.61 -8.14 -43.91
N THR A 141 -69.49 -9.31 -44.51
CA THR A 141 -70.34 -10.47 -44.24
C THR A 141 -70.26 -10.89 -42.77
N PHE A 142 -69.04 -11.00 -42.23
CA PHE A 142 -68.81 -11.35 -40.83
C PHE A 142 -69.36 -10.29 -39.87
N LEU A 143 -68.97 -9.03 -40.07
CA LEU A 143 -69.30 -7.93 -39.18
C LEU A 143 -70.78 -7.58 -39.17
N THR A 144 -71.53 -7.92 -40.23
CA THR A 144 -72.99 -7.72 -40.29
C THR A 144 -73.80 -8.93 -39.82
N THR A 145 -73.18 -10.09 -39.57
CA THR A 145 -73.86 -11.32 -39.15
C THR A 145 -73.72 -11.56 -37.63
N PRO A 146 -74.73 -11.26 -36.78
CA PRO A 146 -74.57 -11.32 -35.32
C PRO A 146 -74.25 -12.72 -34.78
N ALA A 147 -74.85 -13.75 -35.35
CA ALA A 147 -74.59 -15.14 -34.96
C ALA A 147 -73.14 -15.56 -35.26
N ALA A 148 -72.56 -15.09 -36.37
CA ALA A 148 -71.16 -15.35 -36.71
C ALA A 148 -70.22 -14.66 -35.72
N ARG A 149 -70.46 -13.38 -35.40
CA ARG A 149 -69.65 -12.64 -34.41
C ARG A 149 -69.65 -13.33 -33.04
N LEU A 150 -70.83 -13.70 -32.53
CA LEU A 150 -70.96 -14.35 -31.22
C LEU A 150 -70.29 -15.73 -31.18
N ARG A 151 -70.45 -16.55 -32.24
CA ARG A 151 -69.77 -17.86 -32.34
C ARG A 151 -68.25 -17.71 -32.41
N CYS A 152 -67.76 -16.73 -33.16
CA CYS A 152 -66.33 -16.43 -33.24
C CYS A 152 -65.78 -16.01 -31.87
N ILE A 153 -66.44 -15.08 -31.17
CA ILE A 153 -66.06 -14.65 -29.82
C ILE A 153 -66.05 -15.85 -28.85
N ASP A 154 -67.10 -16.67 -28.84
CA ASP A 154 -67.18 -17.84 -27.96
C ASP A 154 -66.06 -18.85 -28.22
N SER A 155 -65.79 -19.13 -29.50
CA SER A 155 -64.74 -20.04 -29.95
C SER A 155 -63.35 -19.54 -29.55
N LEU A 156 -63.02 -18.29 -29.87
CA LEU A 156 -61.72 -17.69 -29.54
C LEU A 156 -61.47 -17.69 -28.03
N VAL A 157 -62.45 -17.22 -27.23
CA VAL A 157 -62.32 -17.18 -25.77
C VAL A 157 -62.16 -18.60 -25.19
N SER A 158 -62.89 -19.57 -25.72
CA SER A 158 -62.78 -20.97 -25.26
C SER A 158 -61.42 -21.59 -25.61
N LEU A 159 -60.88 -21.32 -26.80
CA LEU A 159 -59.55 -21.75 -27.22
C LEU A 159 -58.43 -21.11 -26.38
N THR A 160 -58.55 -19.83 -26.07
CA THR A 160 -57.61 -19.10 -25.20
C THR A 160 -57.62 -19.69 -23.79
N ILE A 161 -58.81 -19.95 -23.20
CA ILE A 161 -58.93 -20.58 -21.89
C ILE A 161 -58.32 -21.98 -21.89
N GLN A 162 -58.59 -22.78 -22.92
CA GLN A 162 -58.11 -24.17 -23.01
C GLN A 162 -56.58 -24.26 -22.94
N ARG A 163 -55.85 -23.35 -23.58
CA ARG A 163 -54.39 -23.33 -23.57
C ARG A 163 -53.81 -22.44 -22.46
N ASN A 164 -54.64 -21.95 -21.54
CA ASN A 164 -54.27 -20.97 -20.52
C ASN A 164 -53.58 -19.73 -21.12
N ALA A 165 -53.87 -19.41 -22.38
CA ALA A 165 -53.26 -18.29 -23.09
C ALA A 165 -53.71 -16.95 -22.47
N GLN A 166 -52.89 -15.93 -22.65
CA GLN A 166 -52.99 -14.65 -21.98
C GLN A 166 -53.69 -13.59 -22.82
N GLY A 167 -53.98 -13.84 -24.10
CA GLY A 167 -54.76 -12.90 -24.89
C GLY A 167 -55.27 -13.40 -26.23
N ILE A 168 -55.88 -12.48 -26.97
CA ILE A 168 -56.37 -12.65 -28.33
C ILE A 168 -55.85 -11.47 -29.15
N ASN A 169 -55.39 -11.75 -30.36
CA ASN A 169 -55.05 -10.76 -31.37
C ASN A 169 -56.08 -10.80 -32.51
N ILE A 170 -56.49 -9.65 -33.03
CA ILE A 170 -57.37 -9.55 -34.19
C ILE A 170 -56.61 -8.94 -35.36
N ASP A 171 -56.50 -9.69 -36.45
CA ASP A 171 -55.81 -9.29 -37.68
C ASP A 171 -56.78 -9.33 -38.87
N PHE A 172 -57.60 -8.28 -38.94
CA PHE A 172 -58.67 -8.14 -39.91
C PHE A 172 -58.26 -7.08 -40.94
N GLU A 173 -58.02 -7.48 -42.18
CA GLU A 173 -57.40 -6.59 -43.18
C GLU A 173 -58.27 -6.34 -44.41
N GLY A 174 -58.18 -5.12 -44.94
CA GLY A 174 -59.05 -4.64 -46.02
C GLY A 174 -60.43 -4.19 -45.54
N LEU A 175 -60.54 -3.76 -44.28
CA LEU A 175 -61.79 -3.27 -43.69
C LEU A 175 -62.38 -2.09 -44.50
N PRO A 176 -63.63 -2.18 -44.99
CA PRO A 176 -64.29 -1.06 -45.64
C PRO A 176 -64.66 0.02 -44.62
N SER A 177 -64.54 1.29 -44.99
CA SER A 177 -64.87 2.42 -44.11
C SER A 177 -66.33 2.41 -43.62
N SER A 178 -67.25 1.82 -44.40
CA SER A 178 -68.64 1.62 -44.01
C SER A 178 -68.82 0.67 -42.81
N GLN A 179 -67.82 -0.15 -42.49
CA GLN A 179 -67.85 -1.11 -41.38
C GLN A 179 -67.10 -0.63 -40.13
N ARG A 180 -66.55 0.60 -40.13
CA ARG A 180 -65.80 1.19 -39.01
C ARG A 180 -66.47 1.00 -37.64
N THR A 181 -67.75 1.38 -37.54
CA THR A 181 -68.52 1.26 -36.28
C THR A 181 -68.84 -0.19 -35.91
N ALA A 182 -69.12 -1.05 -36.91
CA ALA A 182 -69.41 -2.46 -36.70
C ALA A 182 -68.17 -3.21 -36.16
N PHE A 183 -66.98 -2.86 -36.65
CA PHE A 183 -65.71 -3.40 -36.15
C PHE A 183 -65.46 -3.00 -34.69
N VAL A 184 -65.62 -1.72 -34.33
CA VAL A 184 -65.52 -1.27 -32.93
C VAL A 184 -66.50 -2.03 -32.03
N SER A 185 -67.73 -2.22 -32.49
CA SER A 185 -68.75 -2.96 -31.74
C SER A 185 -68.36 -4.43 -31.53
N PHE A 186 -67.78 -5.07 -32.53
CA PHE A 186 -67.22 -6.43 -32.41
C PHE A 186 -66.08 -6.48 -31.40
N MET A 187 -65.13 -5.54 -31.48
CA MET A 187 -63.98 -5.47 -30.57
C MET A 187 -64.43 -5.24 -29.11
N GLN A 188 -65.44 -4.39 -28.88
CA GLN A 188 -66.02 -4.18 -27.56
C GLN A 188 -66.70 -5.46 -27.03
N GLN A 189 -67.49 -6.15 -27.86
CA GLN A 189 -68.14 -7.41 -27.45
C GLN A 189 -67.12 -8.50 -27.10
N LEU A 190 -66.02 -8.57 -27.84
CA LEU A 190 -64.91 -9.48 -27.55
C LEU A 190 -64.25 -9.11 -26.22
N ARG A 191 -63.93 -7.82 -26.00
CA ARG A 191 -63.37 -7.31 -24.74
C ARG A 191 -64.27 -7.63 -23.55
N ASP A 192 -65.56 -7.34 -23.63
CA ASP A 192 -66.51 -7.58 -22.53
C ASP A 192 -66.61 -9.07 -22.19
N THR A 193 -66.52 -9.93 -23.21
CA THR A 193 -66.56 -11.39 -23.01
C THR A 193 -65.26 -11.93 -22.44
N LEU A 194 -64.10 -11.43 -22.91
CA LEU A 194 -62.79 -11.73 -22.35
C LEU A 194 -62.72 -11.34 -20.88
N ASN A 195 -63.08 -10.09 -20.52
CA ASN A 195 -63.06 -9.62 -19.14
C ASN A 195 -63.91 -10.49 -18.20
N ARG A 196 -65.04 -11.01 -18.71
CA ARG A 196 -65.95 -11.86 -17.94
C ARG A 196 -65.44 -13.30 -17.78
N ARG A 197 -64.88 -13.89 -18.83
CA ARG A 197 -64.54 -15.33 -18.88
C ARG A 197 -63.06 -15.63 -18.64
N ARG A 198 -62.20 -14.66 -18.88
CA ARG A 198 -60.74 -14.72 -18.65
C ARG A 198 -60.24 -13.34 -18.17
N PRO A 199 -60.56 -12.94 -16.92
CA PRO A 199 -60.12 -11.66 -16.39
C PRO A 199 -58.61 -11.49 -16.49
N GLY A 200 -58.15 -10.30 -16.87
CA GLY A 200 -56.74 -9.99 -17.08
C GLY A 200 -56.16 -10.39 -18.44
N ALA A 201 -56.92 -11.10 -19.29
CA ALA A 201 -56.47 -11.38 -20.65
C ALA A 201 -56.37 -10.11 -21.52
N LYS A 202 -55.33 -10.08 -22.33
CA LYS A 202 -55.03 -9.00 -23.27
C LYS A 202 -55.83 -9.12 -24.56
N LEU A 203 -56.19 -7.97 -25.12
CA LEU A 203 -56.73 -7.87 -26.47
C LEU A 203 -55.82 -6.94 -27.28
N SER A 204 -55.35 -7.44 -28.42
CA SER A 204 -54.57 -6.66 -29.36
C SER A 204 -55.21 -6.67 -30.75
N VAL A 205 -54.86 -5.67 -31.56
CA VAL A 205 -55.34 -5.55 -32.94
C VAL A 205 -54.19 -5.18 -33.86
N ALA A 206 -54.11 -5.84 -35.02
CA ALA A 206 -53.22 -5.45 -36.10
C ALA A 206 -53.89 -4.36 -36.96
N LEU A 207 -53.12 -3.33 -37.29
CA LEU A 207 -53.56 -2.14 -38.02
C LEU A 207 -52.62 -1.91 -39.20
N PRO A 208 -53.11 -1.38 -40.34
CA PRO A 208 -52.27 -1.15 -41.52
C PRO A 208 -51.20 -0.08 -41.28
N ALA A 209 -50.09 -0.13 -42.02
CA ALA A 209 -49.08 0.94 -42.02
C ALA A 209 -49.69 2.33 -42.26
N VAL A 210 -50.71 2.38 -43.12
CA VAL A 210 -51.48 3.57 -43.46
C VAL A 210 -52.95 3.21 -43.64
N ASP A 211 -53.84 3.84 -42.87
CA ASP A 211 -55.30 3.69 -43.03
C ASP A 211 -55.85 4.66 -44.08
N TRP A 212 -55.69 4.30 -45.37
CA TRP A 212 -56.09 5.15 -46.49
C TRP A 212 -57.60 5.42 -46.58
N SER A 213 -58.42 4.49 -46.10
CA SER A 213 -59.88 4.58 -46.16
C SER A 213 -60.50 5.15 -44.88
N ASN A 214 -59.70 5.48 -43.86
CA ASN A 214 -60.16 5.86 -42.53
C ASN A 214 -61.13 4.81 -41.95
N ALA A 215 -60.81 3.54 -42.14
CA ALA A 215 -61.65 2.41 -41.76
C ALA A 215 -61.55 2.04 -40.28
N TYR A 216 -60.45 2.39 -39.60
CA TYR A 216 -60.22 2.01 -38.21
C TYR A 216 -60.42 3.18 -37.26
N ASP A 217 -61.30 2.99 -36.27
CA ASP A 217 -61.46 3.99 -35.20
C ASP A 217 -60.36 3.87 -34.16
N VAL A 218 -59.21 4.48 -34.46
CA VAL A 218 -58.00 4.40 -33.62
C VAL A 218 -58.26 4.84 -32.18
N THR A 219 -59.04 5.91 -31.97
CA THR A 219 -59.37 6.39 -30.62
C THR A 219 -60.20 5.35 -29.86
N ALA A 220 -61.27 4.82 -30.46
CA ALA A 220 -62.08 3.79 -29.82
C ALA A 220 -61.30 2.49 -29.58
N LEU A 221 -60.53 2.03 -30.56
CA LEU A 221 -59.70 0.82 -30.47
C LEU A 221 -58.62 0.97 -29.40
N SER A 222 -58.01 2.16 -29.27
CA SER A 222 -57.06 2.50 -28.20
C SER A 222 -57.71 2.41 -26.82
N GLY A 223 -59.01 2.71 -26.69
CA GLY A 223 -59.78 2.51 -25.46
C GLY A 223 -60.06 1.03 -25.14
N ILE A 224 -60.25 0.20 -26.17
CA ILE A 224 -60.67 -1.21 -26.03
C ILE A 224 -59.48 -2.19 -25.88
N CYS A 225 -58.41 -1.95 -26.63
CA CYS A 225 -57.27 -2.85 -26.73
C CYS A 225 -56.19 -2.49 -25.69
N ASP A 226 -55.41 -3.50 -25.29
CA ASP A 226 -54.18 -3.31 -24.52
C ASP A 226 -53.00 -2.95 -25.41
N GLN A 227 -52.98 -3.47 -26.64
CA GLN A 227 -51.90 -3.30 -27.61
C GLN A 227 -52.48 -2.98 -29.00
N LEU A 228 -51.86 -2.02 -29.68
CA LEU A 228 -52.15 -1.63 -31.06
C LEU A 228 -50.90 -1.95 -31.90
N PHE A 229 -50.93 -3.04 -32.64
CA PHE A 229 -49.82 -3.45 -33.49
C PHE A 229 -49.99 -2.83 -34.87
N ILE A 230 -49.12 -1.91 -35.27
CA ILE A 230 -49.13 -1.35 -36.61
C ILE A 230 -48.21 -2.19 -37.49
N MET A 231 -48.71 -2.69 -38.61
CA MET A 231 -47.90 -3.37 -39.62
C MET A 231 -47.00 -2.35 -40.34
N GLY A 232 -45.88 -1.96 -39.71
CA GLY A 232 -44.92 -0.96 -40.19
C GLY A 232 -44.04 -1.46 -41.34
N TYR A 233 -44.66 -2.12 -42.30
CA TYR A 233 -44.08 -2.76 -43.47
C TYR A 233 -45.11 -2.76 -44.62
N ASP A 234 -44.73 -3.33 -45.76
CA ASP A 234 -45.50 -3.33 -47.02
C ASP A 234 -45.77 -1.93 -47.61
N PHE A 235 -44.88 -0.95 -47.35
CA PHE A 235 -44.91 0.33 -48.08
C PHE A 235 -44.72 0.13 -49.58
N TYR A 236 -43.90 -0.86 -49.94
CA TYR A 236 -43.78 -1.44 -51.28
C TYR A 236 -44.13 -2.92 -51.17
N TRP A 237 -45.32 -3.28 -51.66
CA TRP A 237 -45.93 -4.61 -51.56
C TRP A 237 -45.72 -5.45 -52.83
N SER A 238 -46.10 -6.73 -52.80
CA SER A 238 -45.87 -7.69 -53.90
C SER A 238 -46.26 -7.19 -55.30
N THR A 239 -47.37 -6.49 -55.48
CA THR A 239 -47.82 -5.97 -56.79
C THR A 239 -47.52 -4.49 -57.01
N ALA A 240 -46.63 -3.90 -56.19
CA ALA A 240 -46.22 -2.51 -56.35
C ALA A 240 -45.60 -2.29 -57.75
N PRO A 241 -45.93 -1.20 -58.46
CA PRO A 241 -45.44 -0.95 -59.82
C PRO A 241 -43.93 -0.63 -59.87
N THR A 242 -43.28 -0.48 -58.73
CA THR A 242 -41.86 -0.16 -58.57
C THR A 242 -41.28 -1.02 -57.47
N ALA A 243 -40.13 -1.65 -57.72
CA ALA A 243 -39.41 -2.43 -56.73
C ALA A 243 -38.85 -1.50 -55.66
N GLY A 244 -39.11 -1.81 -54.39
CA GLY A 244 -38.73 -0.92 -53.29
C GLY A 244 -38.71 -1.59 -51.91
N PRO A 245 -38.31 -0.83 -50.88
CA PRO A 245 -38.11 -1.30 -49.52
C PRO A 245 -39.43 -1.71 -48.82
N THR A 246 -39.40 -2.83 -48.10
CA THR A 246 -40.57 -3.32 -47.36
C THR A 246 -40.93 -2.41 -46.18
N GLY A 247 -39.94 -1.99 -45.40
CA GLY A 247 -40.05 -0.94 -44.39
C GLY A 247 -39.30 0.32 -44.84
N LEU A 248 -39.91 1.49 -44.63
CA LEU A 248 -39.28 2.77 -44.95
C LEU A 248 -39.11 3.55 -43.65
N LEU A 249 -37.90 3.98 -43.29
CA LEU A 249 -37.72 4.73 -42.05
C LEU A 249 -38.09 6.21 -42.19
N HIS A 250 -37.59 6.88 -43.24
CA HIS A 250 -37.77 8.31 -43.48
C HIS A 250 -38.49 8.57 -44.80
N VAL A 251 -39.19 9.70 -44.89
CA VAL A 251 -39.73 10.18 -46.17
C VAL A 251 -38.62 10.82 -46.99
N GLY A 252 -38.77 10.81 -48.31
CA GLY A 252 -37.80 11.47 -49.18
C GLY A 252 -38.30 11.59 -50.60
N GLN A 253 -37.53 12.28 -51.44
CA GLN A 253 -37.86 12.47 -52.84
C GLN A 253 -37.94 11.15 -53.63
N LEU A 254 -37.23 10.09 -53.18
CA LEU A 254 -37.13 8.82 -53.91
C LEU A 254 -38.29 7.85 -53.64
N TRP A 255 -38.69 7.66 -52.38
CA TRP A 255 -39.63 6.61 -51.95
C TRP A 255 -41.01 7.13 -51.49
N GLY A 256 -41.27 8.44 -51.68
CA GLY A 256 -42.56 9.04 -51.38
C GLY A 256 -42.73 9.51 -49.92
N SER A 257 -43.99 9.73 -49.53
CA SER A 257 -44.35 10.51 -48.34
C SER A 257 -44.78 9.67 -47.12
N ARG A 258 -44.72 8.34 -47.18
CA ARG A 258 -45.16 7.44 -46.09
C ARG A 258 -44.00 6.57 -45.61
N CYS A 259 -43.75 6.56 -44.31
CA CYS A 259 -42.67 5.83 -43.65
C CYS A 259 -43.05 5.48 -42.20
N ASN A 260 -42.27 4.63 -41.54
CA ASN A 260 -42.46 4.19 -40.15
C ASN A 260 -42.54 5.37 -39.18
N SER A 261 -41.60 6.32 -39.24
CA SER A 261 -41.59 7.48 -38.35
C SER A 261 -42.87 8.31 -38.46
N ARG A 262 -43.36 8.53 -39.70
CA ARG A 262 -44.60 9.25 -39.96
C ARG A 262 -45.84 8.45 -39.55
N THR A 263 -45.86 7.15 -39.82
CA THR A 263 -46.95 6.25 -39.43
C THR A 263 -47.20 6.32 -37.93
N ILE A 264 -46.15 6.29 -37.09
CA ILE A 264 -46.31 6.43 -35.64
C ILE A 264 -46.97 7.77 -35.29
N ILE A 265 -46.49 8.88 -35.87
CA ILE A 265 -47.02 10.22 -35.62
C ILE A 265 -48.50 10.31 -36.02
N ASP A 266 -48.87 9.76 -37.17
CA ASP A 266 -50.25 9.76 -37.68
C ASP A 266 -51.20 8.98 -36.74
N TYR A 267 -50.77 7.82 -36.21
CA TYR A 267 -51.57 7.05 -35.26
C TYR A 267 -51.70 7.74 -33.91
N LEU A 268 -50.63 8.35 -33.40
CA LEU A 268 -50.67 9.15 -32.17
C LEU A 268 -51.61 10.36 -32.34
N ALA A 269 -51.57 11.03 -33.50
CA ALA A 269 -52.48 12.13 -33.82
C ALA A 269 -53.94 11.66 -33.98
N SER A 270 -54.15 10.40 -34.36
CA SER A 270 -55.48 9.76 -34.48
C SER A 270 -56.02 9.20 -33.15
N GLY A 271 -55.32 9.41 -32.04
CA GLY A 271 -55.74 9.06 -30.68
C GLY A 271 -55.19 7.73 -30.13
N ALA A 272 -54.17 7.15 -30.78
CA ALA A 272 -53.47 6.00 -30.21
C ALA A 272 -52.72 6.41 -28.94
N ALA A 273 -52.89 5.65 -27.85
CA ALA A 273 -52.13 5.86 -26.65
C ALA A 273 -50.67 5.40 -26.88
N ARG A 274 -49.70 6.29 -26.60
CA ARG A 274 -48.27 6.01 -26.77
C ARG A 274 -47.84 4.71 -26.08
N SER A 275 -48.36 4.46 -24.87
CA SER A 275 -48.08 3.27 -24.06
C SER A 275 -48.70 1.97 -24.57
N LYS A 276 -49.50 2.01 -25.64
CA LYS A 276 -50.15 0.84 -26.26
C LYS A 276 -49.67 0.56 -27.68
N LEU A 277 -48.96 1.50 -28.29
CA LEU A 277 -48.62 1.46 -29.71
C LEU A 277 -47.34 0.64 -29.93
N ILE A 278 -47.42 -0.38 -30.78
CA ILE A 278 -46.32 -1.27 -31.14
C ILE A 278 -46.09 -1.15 -32.64
N LEU A 279 -44.85 -0.84 -33.03
CA LEU A 279 -44.48 -0.80 -34.45
C LEU A 279 -44.01 -2.18 -34.92
N GLY A 280 -44.69 -2.73 -35.92
CA GLY A 280 -44.29 -3.94 -36.63
C GLY A 280 -43.09 -3.69 -37.56
N VAL A 281 -42.14 -4.62 -37.57
CA VAL A 281 -40.97 -4.62 -38.45
C VAL A 281 -40.91 -5.90 -39.30
N PRO A 282 -40.40 -5.82 -40.55
CA PRO A 282 -40.33 -6.96 -41.44
C PRO A 282 -39.03 -7.77 -41.23
N TYR A 283 -39.17 -9.06 -40.90
CA TYR A 283 -38.08 -10.05 -40.97
C TYR A 283 -38.10 -10.78 -42.32
N TYR A 284 -38.56 -10.08 -43.36
CA TYR A 284 -38.65 -10.55 -44.73
C TYR A 284 -38.37 -9.38 -45.69
N GLY A 285 -38.24 -9.75 -46.96
CA GLY A 285 -38.12 -8.85 -48.09
C GLY A 285 -38.98 -9.29 -49.26
N PHE A 286 -39.04 -8.49 -50.31
CA PHE A 286 -39.61 -8.90 -51.59
C PHE A 286 -38.54 -8.93 -52.67
N ARG A 287 -38.55 -10.00 -53.48
CA ARG A 287 -37.81 -10.09 -54.74
C ARG A 287 -38.74 -9.78 -55.90
N TYR A 288 -38.51 -8.67 -56.59
CA TYR A 288 -39.26 -8.21 -57.74
C TYR A 288 -38.52 -8.52 -59.04
N PRO A 289 -39.21 -9.00 -60.08
CA PRO A 289 -38.68 -8.93 -61.44
C PRO A 289 -38.78 -7.47 -61.94
N THR A 290 -37.69 -6.89 -62.45
CA THR A 290 -37.59 -5.48 -62.86
C THR A 290 -37.17 -5.29 -64.31
N THR A 291 -37.44 -4.11 -64.88
CA THR A 291 -37.04 -3.78 -66.26
C THR A 291 -35.53 -3.54 -66.41
N THR A 292 -34.85 -3.05 -65.38
CA THR A 292 -33.44 -2.64 -65.42
C THR A 292 -32.67 -3.03 -64.14
N ASN A 293 -31.35 -2.81 -64.15
CA ASN A 293 -30.43 -2.94 -63.01
C ASN A 293 -30.22 -1.62 -62.24
N THR A 294 -31.11 -0.65 -62.38
CA THR A 294 -31.08 0.63 -61.66
C THR A 294 -32.08 0.61 -60.52
N TYR A 295 -31.86 1.34 -59.45
CA TYR A 295 -32.88 1.55 -58.42
C TYR A 295 -33.24 3.04 -58.33
N PRO A 296 -34.53 3.39 -58.23
CA PRO A 296 -35.70 2.52 -58.36
C PRO A 296 -35.90 1.98 -59.80
N ALA A 297 -36.59 0.84 -59.94
CA ALA A 297 -37.01 0.30 -61.25
C ALA A 297 -38.46 -0.18 -61.25
N SER A 298 -39.10 -0.08 -62.40
CA SER A 298 -40.44 -0.62 -62.63
C SER A 298 -40.45 -2.14 -62.57
N THR A 299 -41.48 -2.70 -61.94
CA THR A 299 -41.69 -4.15 -61.85
C THR A 299 -42.31 -4.70 -63.13
N THR A 300 -41.85 -5.86 -63.59
CA THR A 300 -42.45 -6.58 -64.74
C THR A 300 -43.46 -7.67 -64.31
N GLY A 301 -43.62 -7.89 -63.01
CA GLY A 301 -44.52 -8.87 -62.42
C GLY A 301 -44.54 -8.78 -60.90
N SER A 302 -45.32 -9.65 -60.24
CA SER A 302 -45.44 -9.70 -58.79
C SER A 302 -44.13 -10.09 -58.10
N GLY A 303 -43.76 -9.36 -57.07
CA GLY A 303 -42.69 -9.70 -56.16
C GLY A 303 -43.03 -10.90 -55.28
N VAL A 304 -42.01 -11.69 -54.96
CA VAL A 304 -42.13 -12.90 -54.13
C VAL A 304 -41.47 -12.64 -52.77
N SER A 305 -42.16 -12.98 -51.68
CA SER A 305 -41.61 -12.89 -50.31
C SER A 305 -40.33 -13.71 -50.20
N ARG A 306 -39.31 -13.15 -49.54
CA ARG A 306 -38.06 -13.81 -49.16
C ARG A 306 -37.88 -13.65 -47.66
N LEU A 307 -37.79 -14.76 -46.93
CA LEU A 307 -37.49 -14.73 -45.49
C LEU A 307 -36.09 -14.14 -45.26
N TYR A 308 -35.84 -13.49 -44.12
CA TYR A 308 -34.56 -12.86 -43.84
C TYR A 308 -33.35 -13.78 -44.10
N HIS A 309 -33.37 -15.01 -43.58
CA HIS A 309 -32.24 -15.94 -43.75
C HIS A 309 -32.01 -16.33 -45.23
N GLN A 310 -33.07 -16.39 -46.04
CA GLN A 310 -32.99 -16.67 -47.47
C GLN A 310 -32.39 -15.48 -48.21
N ALA A 311 -32.94 -14.28 -47.96
CA ALA A 311 -32.48 -13.05 -48.56
C ALA A 311 -31.00 -12.82 -48.24
N TYR A 312 -30.60 -12.93 -46.97
CA TYR A 312 -29.20 -12.84 -46.54
C TYR A 312 -28.28 -13.81 -47.28
N SER A 313 -28.70 -15.08 -47.41
CA SER A 313 -27.92 -16.09 -48.12
C SER A 313 -27.80 -15.80 -49.62
N GLU A 314 -28.86 -15.27 -50.24
CA GLU A 314 -28.83 -14.83 -51.63
C GLU A 314 -27.89 -13.65 -51.84
N ALA A 315 -27.91 -12.61 -51.00
CA ALA A 315 -27.01 -11.49 -51.27
C ALA A 315 -25.56 -11.71 -50.81
N ASN A 316 -25.26 -12.76 -50.03
CA ASN A 316 -23.88 -13.28 -49.96
C ASN A 316 -23.40 -13.84 -51.31
N THR A 317 -24.32 -14.29 -52.16
CA THR A 317 -24.02 -14.79 -53.51
C THR A 317 -23.93 -13.65 -54.52
N TYR A 318 -24.83 -12.67 -54.44
CA TYR A 318 -24.96 -11.61 -55.46
C TYR A 318 -24.34 -10.26 -55.08
N GLY A 319 -23.90 -10.10 -53.83
CA GLY A 319 -23.49 -8.81 -53.26
C GLY A 319 -24.68 -7.91 -52.92
N TRP A 320 -24.62 -7.18 -51.81
CA TRP A 320 -25.68 -6.26 -51.38
C TRP A 320 -25.21 -4.81 -51.35
N ASN A 321 -26.18 -3.89 -51.39
CA ASN A 321 -26.00 -2.44 -51.32
C ASN A 321 -26.81 -1.86 -50.15
N TRP A 322 -26.52 -0.61 -49.81
CA TRP A 322 -27.23 0.17 -48.78
C TRP A 322 -27.88 1.38 -49.44
N ASP A 323 -29.19 1.56 -49.23
CA ASP A 323 -29.87 2.78 -49.64
C ASP A 323 -29.97 3.77 -48.47
N PRO A 324 -29.31 4.94 -48.53
CA PRO A 324 -29.34 5.91 -47.45
C PRO A 324 -30.70 6.59 -47.26
N HIS A 325 -31.58 6.56 -48.28
CA HIS A 325 -32.91 7.17 -48.22
C HIS A 325 -33.89 6.32 -47.41
N SER A 326 -33.96 5.01 -47.71
CA SER A 326 -34.84 4.07 -46.98
C SER A 326 -34.21 3.50 -45.72
N ARG A 327 -32.88 3.53 -45.61
CA ARG A 327 -32.08 2.83 -44.60
C ARG A 327 -32.27 1.31 -44.69
N SER A 328 -32.40 0.77 -45.90
CA SER A 328 -32.66 -0.65 -46.16
C SER A 328 -31.58 -1.29 -47.03
N ARG A 329 -31.49 -2.61 -47.00
CA ARG A 329 -30.61 -3.40 -47.87
C ARG A 329 -31.31 -3.76 -49.16
N TYR A 330 -30.53 -3.81 -50.24
CA TYR A 330 -31.01 -4.37 -51.48
C TYR A 330 -29.89 -5.04 -52.27
N PHE A 331 -30.24 -5.94 -53.16
CA PHE A 331 -29.33 -6.50 -54.14
C PHE A 331 -30.03 -6.71 -55.49
N MET A 332 -29.20 -6.78 -56.53
CA MET A 332 -29.65 -6.86 -57.91
C MET A 332 -28.90 -7.96 -58.62
N TYR A 333 -29.62 -8.78 -59.38
CA TYR A 333 -29.00 -9.82 -60.20
C TYR A 333 -29.85 -10.09 -61.44
N GLN A 334 -29.21 -10.63 -62.48
CA GLN A 334 -29.89 -11.06 -63.70
C GLN A 334 -29.91 -12.59 -63.75
N SER A 335 -31.07 -13.17 -64.07
CA SER A 335 -31.21 -14.61 -64.31
C SER A 335 -32.10 -14.83 -65.53
N GLY A 336 -31.62 -15.61 -66.50
CA GLY A 336 -32.36 -15.89 -67.74
C GLY A 336 -32.74 -14.64 -68.54
N GLY A 337 -31.94 -13.57 -68.48
CA GLY A 337 -32.20 -12.28 -69.14
C GLY A 337 -33.11 -11.32 -68.36
N GLN A 338 -33.82 -11.80 -67.34
CA GLN A 338 -34.69 -11.00 -66.46
C GLN A 338 -33.90 -10.41 -65.29
N TRP A 339 -34.03 -9.11 -65.04
CA TRP A 339 -33.48 -8.47 -63.85
C TRP A 339 -34.36 -8.73 -62.63
N TYR A 340 -33.72 -8.89 -61.48
CA TYR A 340 -34.38 -9.01 -60.18
C TYR A 340 -33.79 -8.00 -59.21
N GLN A 341 -34.68 -7.37 -58.43
CA GLN A 341 -34.36 -6.51 -57.30
C GLN A 341 -34.97 -7.10 -56.04
N THR A 342 -34.15 -7.34 -55.02
CA THR A 342 -34.64 -7.81 -53.73
C THR A 342 -34.31 -6.77 -52.67
N TRP A 343 -35.30 -6.41 -51.87
CA TRP A 343 -35.20 -5.44 -50.79
C TRP A 343 -35.54 -6.10 -49.45
N TRP A 344 -34.72 -5.87 -48.41
CA TRP A 344 -34.95 -6.43 -47.07
C TRP A 344 -34.32 -5.56 -45.96
N HIS A 345 -34.62 -5.88 -44.70
CA HIS A 345 -34.01 -5.27 -43.50
C HIS A 345 -33.00 -6.18 -42.79
N ASP A 346 -31.76 -5.71 -42.62
CA ASP A 346 -30.75 -6.32 -41.73
C ASP A 346 -30.75 -5.70 -40.33
N SER A 347 -29.93 -6.25 -39.43
CA SER A 347 -29.82 -5.76 -38.05
C SER A 347 -29.50 -4.27 -37.97
N LEU A 348 -28.67 -3.74 -38.87
CA LEU A 348 -28.35 -2.32 -38.94
C LEU A 348 -29.58 -1.47 -39.32
N SER A 349 -30.32 -1.88 -40.36
CA SER A 349 -31.56 -1.18 -40.75
C SER A 349 -32.62 -1.21 -39.64
N LEU A 350 -32.77 -2.35 -38.95
CA LEU A 350 -33.72 -2.50 -37.86
C LEU A 350 -33.31 -1.69 -36.64
N ALA A 351 -32.02 -1.60 -36.32
CA ALA A 351 -31.51 -0.75 -35.23
C ALA A 351 -31.96 0.71 -35.39
N TRP A 352 -31.96 1.25 -36.61
CA TRP A 352 -32.48 2.61 -36.87
C TRP A 352 -33.99 2.72 -36.63
N ILE A 353 -34.76 1.70 -36.98
CA ILE A 353 -36.20 1.64 -36.68
C ILE A 353 -36.41 1.52 -35.16
N TYR A 354 -35.66 0.66 -34.48
CA TYR A 354 -35.76 0.45 -33.03
C TYR A 354 -35.41 1.71 -32.26
N ARG A 355 -34.37 2.43 -32.69
CA ARG A 355 -34.04 3.75 -32.15
C ARG A 355 -35.19 4.74 -32.32
N THR A 356 -35.88 4.72 -33.45
CA THR A 356 -37.06 5.58 -33.68
C THR A 356 -38.20 5.23 -32.72
N VAL A 357 -38.43 3.94 -32.45
CA VAL A 357 -39.38 3.47 -31.43
C VAL A 357 -39.03 4.02 -30.04
N LEU A 358 -37.75 3.97 -29.66
CA LEU A 358 -37.26 4.51 -28.39
C LEU A 358 -37.37 6.04 -28.31
N LEU A 359 -36.94 6.75 -29.35
CA LEU A 359 -37.02 8.20 -29.45
C LEU A 359 -38.47 8.67 -29.31
N GLN A 360 -39.39 8.07 -30.06
CA GLN A 360 -40.81 8.38 -29.95
C GLN A 360 -41.43 7.83 -28.66
N GLY A 361 -40.74 6.99 -27.89
CA GLY A 361 -41.22 6.50 -26.59
C GLY A 361 -42.53 5.71 -26.66
N ILE A 362 -42.81 5.04 -27.77
CA ILE A 362 -43.98 4.16 -27.90
C ILE A 362 -43.78 2.85 -27.11
N ALA A 363 -44.83 2.02 -27.00
CA ALA A 363 -44.84 0.83 -26.13
C ALA A 363 -43.74 -0.18 -26.47
N GLY A 364 -43.40 -0.29 -27.76
CA GLY A 364 -42.30 -1.13 -28.21
C GLY A 364 -42.39 -1.49 -29.68
N VAL A 365 -41.82 -2.65 -30.02
CA VAL A 365 -41.68 -3.16 -31.39
C VAL A 365 -42.32 -4.54 -31.49
N GLY A 366 -42.65 -4.95 -32.70
CA GLY A 366 -43.02 -6.32 -32.98
C GLY A 366 -42.61 -6.74 -34.38
N MET A 367 -42.67 -8.03 -34.68
CA MET A 367 -42.05 -8.58 -35.89
C MET A 367 -42.97 -9.54 -36.65
N TRP A 368 -42.96 -9.41 -37.97
CA TRP A 368 -43.43 -10.42 -38.92
C TRP A 368 -42.22 -11.00 -39.68
N ALA A 369 -41.77 -12.22 -39.43
CA ALA A 369 -42.29 -13.13 -38.41
C ALA A 369 -41.18 -13.89 -37.68
N LEU A 370 -41.53 -14.40 -36.49
CA LEU A 370 -40.65 -15.20 -35.66
C LEU A 370 -40.16 -16.44 -36.42
N GLY A 371 -38.84 -16.66 -36.41
CA GLY A 371 -38.19 -17.77 -37.09
C GLY A 371 -37.79 -17.46 -38.54
N TYR A 372 -38.16 -16.32 -39.11
CA TYR A 372 -37.71 -15.92 -40.46
C TYR A 372 -36.21 -15.59 -40.51
N ASP A 373 -35.62 -15.31 -39.34
CA ASP A 373 -34.19 -15.16 -39.10
C ASP A 373 -33.41 -16.49 -39.15
N GLY A 374 -34.09 -17.64 -39.05
CA GLY A 374 -33.46 -18.97 -39.11
C GLY A 374 -32.58 -19.24 -37.90
N THR A 375 -31.28 -19.47 -38.12
CA THR A 375 -30.28 -19.68 -37.06
C THR A 375 -29.39 -18.46 -36.82
N ARG A 376 -29.80 -17.29 -37.33
CA ARG A 376 -28.98 -16.07 -37.35
C ARG A 376 -29.27 -15.17 -36.15
N PRO A 377 -28.29 -14.92 -35.26
CA PRO A 377 -28.53 -14.22 -34.00
C PRO A 377 -28.61 -12.68 -34.16
N GLU A 378 -28.14 -12.09 -35.27
CA GLU A 378 -27.93 -10.65 -35.35
C GLU A 378 -29.21 -9.80 -35.22
N LEU A 379 -30.38 -10.32 -35.61
CA LEU A 379 -31.64 -9.59 -35.45
C LEU A 379 -32.09 -9.58 -33.98
N TRP A 380 -31.81 -10.66 -33.24
CA TRP A 380 -32.03 -10.75 -31.80
C TRP A 380 -31.05 -9.88 -31.02
N GLY A 381 -29.77 -9.85 -31.43
CA GLY A 381 -28.78 -8.93 -30.85
C GLY A 381 -29.21 -7.47 -30.99
N ALA A 382 -29.77 -7.07 -32.15
CA ALA A 382 -30.31 -5.74 -32.32
C ALA A 382 -31.49 -5.42 -31.38
N LEU A 383 -32.32 -6.42 -31.01
CA LEU A 383 -33.37 -6.25 -30.00
C LEU A 383 -32.78 -6.10 -28.59
N GLU A 384 -31.77 -6.91 -28.24
CA GLU A 384 -31.06 -6.84 -26.95
C GLU A 384 -30.44 -5.44 -26.76
N ASP A 385 -29.75 -4.93 -27.78
CA ASP A 385 -29.06 -3.63 -27.78
C ASP A 385 -29.97 -2.41 -27.63
N HIS A 386 -31.29 -2.55 -27.84
CA HIS A 386 -32.23 -1.42 -27.85
C HIS A 386 -33.35 -1.53 -26.82
N PHE A 387 -33.82 -2.74 -26.51
CA PHE A 387 -35.04 -2.94 -25.72
C PHE A 387 -34.79 -3.65 -24.38
N THR A 388 -33.53 -3.76 -23.95
CA THR A 388 -33.19 -4.32 -22.63
C THR A 388 -32.49 -3.29 -21.73
N ASP A 389 -32.43 -3.57 -20.43
CA ASP A 389 -31.64 -2.82 -19.45
C ASP A 389 -30.11 -3.01 -19.60
N CYS A 390 -29.68 -3.94 -20.45
CA CYS A 390 -28.27 -4.14 -20.81
C CYS A 390 -27.85 -3.37 -22.06
N ALA A 391 -28.78 -2.65 -22.71
CA ALA A 391 -28.50 -1.81 -23.87
C ALA A 391 -27.37 -0.81 -23.55
N VAL A 392 -26.23 -0.94 -24.22
CA VAL A 392 -25.09 -0.03 -24.06
C VAL A 392 -25.22 1.11 -25.07
N VAL A 393 -25.36 2.34 -24.58
CA VAL A 393 -25.27 3.51 -25.45
C VAL A 393 -23.80 3.77 -25.75
N SER A 394 -23.43 3.65 -27.03
CA SER A 394 -22.06 3.90 -27.48
C SER A 394 -21.59 5.31 -27.12
N CYS A 395 -20.32 5.45 -26.77
CA CYS A 395 -19.73 6.72 -26.39
C CYS A 395 -19.68 7.74 -27.54
N GLN A 396 -19.80 7.27 -28.79
CA GLN A 396 -19.88 8.10 -29.97
C GLN A 396 -20.94 7.55 -30.93
N ASP A 397 -21.76 8.44 -31.51
CA ASP A 397 -22.70 8.13 -32.59
C ASP A 397 -23.33 9.44 -33.12
N THR A 398 -24.28 9.32 -34.05
CA THR A 398 -25.00 10.40 -34.73
C THR A 398 -26.43 10.54 -34.21
N PHE A 399 -26.96 11.75 -34.13
CA PHE A 399 -28.31 12.12 -33.69
C PHE A 399 -28.97 13.08 -34.69
N PHE A 400 -30.20 12.78 -35.11
CA PHE A 400 -31.00 13.62 -36.02
C PHE A 400 -32.49 13.45 -35.71
N ASP A 401 -33.34 14.30 -36.29
CA ASP A 401 -34.80 14.28 -36.13
C ASP A 401 -35.49 13.17 -36.97
N MET A 402 -36.82 13.06 -36.89
CA MET A 402 -37.56 11.97 -37.54
C MET A 402 -37.55 12.03 -39.08
N GLY A 403 -37.19 13.17 -39.68
CA GLY A 403 -36.99 13.35 -41.11
C GLY A 403 -35.70 12.73 -41.64
N GLY A 404 -34.75 12.42 -40.76
CA GLY A 404 -33.45 11.89 -41.14
C GLY A 404 -32.55 12.95 -41.80
N THR A 405 -31.35 12.54 -42.21
CA THR A 405 -30.35 13.47 -42.76
C THR A 405 -30.64 14.04 -44.15
N LEU A 406 -31.67 13.53 -44.82
CA LEU A 406 -32.01 13.85 -46.22
C LEU A 406 -33.45 14.39 -46.38
N GLY A 407 -34.22 14.46 -45.29
CA GLY A 407 -35.62 14.85 -45.28
C GLY A 407 -35.88 16.10 -44.45
N SER A 408 -37.15 16.40 -44.25
CA SER A 408 -37.60 17.38 -43.26
C SER A 408 -38.31 16.65 -42.13
N TYR A 409 -38.25 17.19 -40.92
CA TYR A 409 -39.04 16.66 -39.80
C TYR A 409 -40.54 16.72 -40.12
N PHE A 410 -41.37 16.09 -39.29
CA PHE A 410 -42.82 16.05 -39.50
C PHE A 410 -43.58 17.01 -38.58
N ASN A 411 -44.76 17.42 -39.00
CA ASN A 411 -45.71 18.13 -38.15
C ASN A 411 -46.13 17.23 -36.99
N ARG A 412 -46.41 17.83 -35.83
CA ARG A 412 -46.93 17.19 -34.60
C ARG A 412 -45.97 16.18 -33.97
N GLU A 413 -44.68 16.30 -34.22
CA GLU A 413 -43.68 15.59 -33.46
C GLU A 413 -43.73 16.03 -32.00
N ASN A 414 -43.64 15.06 -31.09
CA ASN A 414 -43.59 15.31 -29.67
C ASN A 414 -42.93 14.12 -29.00
N TRP A 415 -41.66 14.28 -28.63
CA TRP A 415 -40.87 13.21 -28.06
C TRP A 415 -39.78 13.71 -27.11
N THR A 416 -39.24 12.79 -26.31
CA THR A 416 -38.18 13.05 -25.33
C THR A 416 -37.20 11.89 -25.35
N TRP A 417 -35.91 12.19 -25.39
CA TRP A 417 -34.83 11.22 -25.43
C TRP A 417 -33.70 11.59 -24.49
N THR A 418 -33.17 10.62 -23.77
CA THR A 418 -32.03 10.80 -22.87
C THR A 418 -30.82 10.04 -23.42
N LEU A 419 -29.73 10.77 -23.65
CA LEU A 419 -28.41 10.25 -23.99
C LEU A 419 -27.63 10.03 -22.69
N ALA A 420 -27.36 8.77 -22.35
CA ALA A 420 -26.63 8.40 -21.15
C ALA A 420 -25.70 7.20 -21.39
N PRO A 421 -24.53 7.40 -22.01
CA PRO A 421 -23.52 6.35 -22.13
C PRO A 421 -23.07 5.86 -20.75
N THR A 422 -23.11 4.54 -20.55
CA THR A 422 -22.72 3.91 -19.28
C THR A 422 -21.28 4.26 -18.92
N GLY A 423 -21.06 4.79 -17.72
CA GLY A 423 -19.72 5.15 -17.24
C GLY A 423 -19.14 6.45 -17.81
N ALA A 424 -19.92 7.22 -18.58
CA ALA A 424 -19.48 8.54 -19.01
C ALA A 424 -19.44 9.52 -17.85
N SER A 425 -18.29 10.19 -17.67
CA SER A 425 -18.17 11.35 -16.77
C SER A 425 -18.63 12.63 -17.46
N GLN A 426 -18.59 12.65 -18.80
CA GLN A 426 -19.00 13.78 -19.61
C GLN A 426 -19.50 13.30 -20.97
N VAL A 427 -20.53 13.95 -21.51
CA VAL A 427 -20.98 13.78 -22.89
C VAL A 427 -20.91 15.13 -23.61
N ASN A 428 -20.46 15.15 -24.86
CA ASN A 428 -20.44 16.32 -25.72
C ASN A 428 -21.27 16.02 -26.97
N VAL A 429 -22.22 16.89 -27.31
CA VAL A 429 -23.05 16.79 -28.51
C VAL A 429 -22.82 18.01 -29.38
N THR A 430 -22.36 17.80 -30.60
CA THR A 430 -22.07 18.86 -31.57
C THR A 430 -23.10 18.81 -32.70
N PHE A 431 -23.83 19.90 -32.89
CA PHE A 431 -24.78 20.11 -33.98
C PHE A 431 -24.05 20.65 -35.22
N HIS A 432 -24.04 19.85 -36.29
CA HIS A 432 -23.44 20.18 -37.59
C HIS A 432 -24.40 20.95 -38.50
N SER A 433 -25.70 20.70 -38.37
CA SER A 433 -26.77 21.47 -39.02
C SER A 433 -27.96 21.60 -38.07
N PHE A 434 -28.69 22.71 -38.16
CA PHE A 434 -29.89 22.97 -37.36
C PHE A 434 -30.81 23.98 -38.04
N GLN A 435 -32.03 23.58 -38.37
CA GLN A 435 -33.06 24.42 -38.97
C GLN A 435 -34.46 23.93 -38.58
N LEU A 436 -35.15 24.72 -37.76
CA LEU A 436 -36.55 24.52 -37.35
C LEU A 436 -37.46 25.66 -37.83
N GLU A 437 -38.79 25.52 -37.72
CA GLU A 437 -39.71 26.63 -37.90
C GLU A 437 -39.53 27.64 -36.76
N ASN A 438 -39.24 28.88 -37.14
CA ASN A 438 -38.89 29.93 -36.19
C ASN A 438 -40.08 30.33 -35.31
N GLY A 439 -39.99 30.06 -34.00
CA GLY A 439 -40.95 30.44 -32.98
C GLY A 439 -42.09 29.45 -32.73
N TYR A 440 -42.19 28.39 -33.55
CA TYR A 440 -43.30 27.41 -33.48
C TYR A 440 -42.79 26.02 -33.13
N ASP A 441 -41.65 25.62 -33.69
CA ASP A 441 -40.98 24.35 -33.43
C ASP A 441 -39.78 24.56 -32.53
N THR A 442 -39.59 23.68 -31.54
CA THR A 442 -38.57 23.89 -30.49
C THR A 442 -37.90 22.60 -30.04
N LEU A 443 -36.57 22.62 -29.99
CA LEU A 443 -35.73 21.66 -29.30
C LEU A 443 -35.29 22.22 -27.95
N TRP A 444 -35.57 21.52 -26.86
CA TRP A 444 -35.01 21.81 -25.53
C TRP A 444 -33.93 20.80 -25.18
N ILE A 445 -32.83 21.28 -24.59
CA ILE A 445 -31.71 20.45 -24.13
C ILE A 445 -31.51 20.70 -22.64
N TYR A 446 -31.39 19.63 -21.86
CA TYR A 446 -31.24 19.64 -20.40
C TYR A 446 -29.94 18.90 -19.99
N ASP A 447 -29.20 19.43 -19.02
CA ASP A 447 -28.01 18.78 -18.43
C ASP A 447 -28.44 17.80 -17.34
N GLY A 448 -28.63 16.53 -17.71
CA GLY A 448 -29.07 15.50 -16.80
C GLY A 448 -30.07 14.50 -17.39
N PRO A 449 -30.57 13.56 -16.57
CA PRO A 449 -31.32 12.40 -17.03
C PRO A 449 -32.81 12.66 -17.31
N SER A 450 -33.30 13.90 -17.21
CA SER A 450 -34.73 14.18 -17.39
C SER A 450 -35.03 15.61 -17.83
N THR A 451 -36.28 15.89 -18.20
CA THR A 451 -36.76 17.26 -18.47
C THR A 451 -36.95 18.10 -17.20
N THR A 452 -36.72 17.53 -16.01
CA THR A 452 -36.66 18.29 -14.75
C THR A 452 -35.23 18.69 -14.37
N SER A 453 -34.24 18.22 -15.12
CA SER A 453 -32.83 18.62 -14.98
C SER A 453 -32.61 20.07 -15.42
N PRO A 454 -31.48 20.71 -15.06
CA PRO A 454 -31.16 22.07 -15.50
C PRO A 454 -31.28 22.26 -17.02
N LEU A 455 -32.08 23.23 -17.46
CA LEU A 455 -32.24 23.57 -18.88
C LEU A 455 -30.98 24.26 -19.39
N ILE A 456 -30.36 23.71 -20.42
CA ILE A 456 -29.24 24.33 -21.14
C ILE A 456 -29.77 25.40 -22.09
N GLY A 457 -30.83 25.08 -22.85
CA GLY A 457 -31.42 26.03 -23.78
C GLY A 457 -32.64 25.50 -24.51
N SER A 458 -33.37 26.43 -25.13
CA SER A 458 -34.48 26.18 -26.06
C SER A 458 -34.15 26.80 -27.42
N TYR A 459 -34.20 26.01 -28.48
CA TYR A 459 -33.68 26.35 -29.80
C TYR A 459 -34.75 26.24 -30.86
N THR A 460 -34.81 27.23 -31.75
CA THR A 460 -35.80 27.37 -32.84
C THR A 460 -35.14 28.08 -34.04
N GLY A 461 -35.78 28.06 -35.22
CA GLY A 461 -35.23 28.69 -36.41
C GLY A 461 -33.87 28.11 -36.80
N SER A 462 -32.94 28.99 -37.20
CA SER A 462 -31.54 28.64 -37.49
C SER A 462 -30.60 28.78 -36.27
N ALA A 463 -31.15 28.98 -35.07
CA ALA A 463 -30.35 29.15 -33.85
C ALA A 463 -29.80 27.79 -33.37
N SER A 464 -28.69 27.36 -33.97
CA SER A 464 -28.02 26.11 -33.62
C SER A 464 -27.54 26.09 -32.17
N PRO A 465 -27.70 24.96 -31.44
CA PRO A 465 -27.09 24.77 -30.13
C PRO A 465 -25.56 24.78 -30.13
N GLY A 466 -24.91 24.61 -31.29
CA GLY A 466 -23.46 24.47 -31.38
C GLY A 466 -22.97 23.17 -30.73
N THR A 467 -21.98 23.25 -29.85
CA THR A 467 -21.56 22.11 -29.01
C THR A 467 -22.10 22.28 -27.60
N VAL A 468 -22.79 21.25 -27.12
CA VAL A 468 -23.41 21.20 -25.80
C VAL A 468 -22.76 20.09 -24.98
N THR A 469 -22.43 20.39 -23.73
CA THR A 469 -21.79 19.44 -22.81
C THR A 469 -22.76 19.05 -21.70
N GLY A 470 -22.97 17.74 -21.51
CA GLY A 470 -23.60 17.18 -20.33
C GLY A 470 -22.54 16.85 -19.29
N SER A 471 -22.43 17.69 -18.26
CA SER A 471 -21.38 17.60 -17.23
C SER A 471 -21.55 16.40 -16.29
N SER A 472 -22.74 15.81 -16.29
CA SER A 472 -23.11 14.62 -15.51
C SER A 472 -22.96 13.31 -16.29
N GLY A 473 -22.35 13.35 -17.49
CA GLY A 473 -22.33 12.22 -18.41
C GLY A 473 -23.66 11.96 -19.12
N THR A 474 -24.68 12.80 -18.90
CA THR A 474 -26.03 12.62 -19.45
C THR A 474 -26.59 13.91 -20.03
N LEU A 475 -27.38 13.80 -21.11
CA LEU A 475 -28.15 14.89 -21.71
C LEU A 475 -29.57 14.42 -22.03
N THR A 476 -30.56 15.27 -21.78
CA THR A 476 -31.95 15.01 -22.20
C THR A 476 -32.41 16.01 -23.26
N PHE A 477 -32.99 15.49 -24.33
CA PHE A 477 -33.53 16.22 -25.47
C PHE A 477 -35.06 16.12 -25.46
N ARG A 478 -35.75 17.23 -25.68
CA ARG A 478 -37.19 17.26 -25.91
C ARG A 478 -37.45 18.03 -27.18
N TYR A 479 -38.18 17.45 -28.13
CA TYR A 479 -38.56 18.12 -29.37
C TYR A 479 -40.07 18.19 -29.52
N LYS A 480 -40.56 19.31 -30.01
CA LYS A 480 -41.97 19.51 -30.36
C LYS A 480 -42.09 20.31 -31.64
N SER A 481 -42.93 19.83 -32.56
CA SER A 481 -43.38 20.59 -33.74
C SER A 481 -44.88 20.82 -33.76
N ASP A 482 -45.31 21.84 -34.49
CA ASP A 482 -46.71 22.27 -34.59
C ASP A 482 -47.49 21.57 -35.73
N GLY A 483 -48.63 22.11 -36.15
CA GLY A 483 -49.48 21.51 -37.19
C GLY A 483 -49.10 21.84 -38.64
N ALA A 484 -48.16 22.75 -38.88
CA ALA A 484 -47.79 23.32 -40.17
C ALA A 484 -46.25 23.38 -40.34
N THR A 485 -45.79 23.88 -41.48
CA THR A 485 -44.38 24.19 -41.83
C THR A 485 -43.29 23.24 -41.28
N VAL A 486 -42.69 22.46 -42.17
CA VAL A 486 -41.52 21.65 -41.84
C VAL A 486 -40.24 22.25 -42.40
N ALA A 487 -39.10 21.93 -41.79
CA ALA A 487 -37.78 22.31 -42.25
C ALA A 487 -36.79 21.13 -42.17
N PRO A 488 -35.56 21.24 -42.70
CA PRO A 488 -34.60 20.13 -42.75
C PRO A 488 -34.15 19.55 -41.39
N GLY A 489 -34.50 20.17 -40.25
CA GLY A 489 -34.23 19.63 -38.93
C GLY A 489 -32.76 19.75 -38.52
N TRP A 490 -32.16 18.71 -37.94
CA TRP A 490 -30.77 18.77 -37.47
C TRP A 490 -29.97 17.48 -37.70
N LEU A 491 -28.65 17.66 -37.80
CA LEU A 491 -27.65 16.60 -37.72
C LEU A 491 -26.66 16.94 -36.61
N ALA A 492 -26.50 16.03 -35.65
CA ALA A 492 -25.56 16.16 -34.56
C ALA A 492 -24.75 14.86 -34.37
N THR A 493 -23.59 14.95 -33.75
CA THR A 493 -22.81 13.80 -33.28
C THR A 493 -22.53 13.96 -31.81
N TRP A 494 -22.39 12.86 -31.08
CA TRP A 494 -21.88 12.90 -29.71
C TRP A 494 -20.56 12.16 -29.56
N SER A 495 -19.82 12.56 -28.54
CA SER A 495 -18.70 11.84 -27.95
C SER A 495 -18.82 11.89 -26.44
N CYS A 496 -18.11 11.02 -25.72
CA CYS A 496 -18.11 11.01 -24.28
C CYS A 496 -16.70 10.80 -23.72
N VAL A 497 -16.50 11.13 -22.45
CA VAL A 497 -15.29 10.80 -21.72
C VAL A 497 -15.62 9.59 -20.86
N LEU A 498 -15.05 8.44 -21.21
CA LEU A 498 -15.09 7.24 -20.39
C LEU A 498 -13.85 7.18 -19.52
N ASP A 499 -14.04 6.66 -18.32
CA ASP A 499 -12.95 6.19 -17.49
C ASP A 499 -12.98 4.67 -17.46
N ASN A 500 -12.00 4.03 -18.10
CA ASN A 500 -11.99 2.58 -18.29
C ASN A 500 -10.66 1.92 -17.91
N GLN A 501 -9.69 2.67 -17.40
CA GLN A 501 -8.45 2.10 -16.89
C GLN A 501 -8.49 2.14 -15.37
N PRO A 502 -8.26 1.01 -14.69
CA PRO A 502 -8.15 1.03 -13.25
C PRO A 502 -6.97 1.92 -12.82
N PRO A 503 -7.10 2.65 -11.70
CA PRO A 503 -6.01 3.46 -11.18
C PRO A 503 -4.86 2.57 -10.72
N THR A 504 -3.68 3.15 -10.57
CA THR A 504 -2.48 2.50 -10.04
C THR A 504 -2.06 3.12 -8.72
N THR A 505 -1.50 2.31 -7.83
CA THR A 505 -0.89 2.74 -6.57
C THR A 505 0.44 2.04 -6.40
N ALA A 506 1.45 2.76 -5.94
CA ALA A 506 2.77 2.25 -5.63
C ALA A 506 3.24 2.76 -4.28
N ILE A 507 3.95 1.92 -3.54
CA ILE A 507 4.56 2.26 -2.25
C ILE A 507 6.03 2.57 -2.52
N ALA A 508 6.52 3.71 -2.05
CA ALA A 508 7.93 4.05 -2.17
C ALA A 508 8.79 2.99 -1.44
N PRO A 509 10.00 2.66 -1.95
CA PRO A 509 10.86 1.65 -1.33
C PRO A 509 11.06 1.92 0.16
N LEU A 510 10.73 0.93 0.99
CA LEU A 510 10.97 1.00 2.44
C LEU A 510 12.45 0.71 2.73
N ARG A 511 12.99 1.29 3.81
CA ARG A 511 14.30 0.89 4.33
C ARG A 511 14.29 -0.59 4.72
N SER A 512 15.47 -1.21 4.73
CA SER A 512 15.62 -2.61 5.15
C SER A 512 15.27 -2.83 6.63
N TRP A 513 15.50 -1.83 7.47
CA TRP A 513 15.26 -1.87 8.91
C TRP A 513 14.72 -0.53 9.41
N TYR A 514 13.82 -0.58 10.40
CA TYR A 514 13.43 0.58 11.21
C TYR A 514 13.47 0.22 12.69
N ALA A 515 13.98 1.16 13.49
CA ALA A 515 13.98 1.07 14.95
C ALA A 515 12.82 1.80 15.64
N GLN A 516 12.10 2.63 14.91
CA GLN A 516 11.10 3.54 15.46
C GLN A 516 10.11 3.99 14.40
N ASP A 517 9.16 4.85 14.77
CA ASP A 517 8.15 5.44 13.89
C ASP A 517 8.76 5.96 12.57
N PHE A 518 8.06 5.69 11.47
CA PHE A 518 8.48 6.09 10.13
C PHE A 518 7.29 6.52 9.28
N VAL A 519 7.56 7.25 8.20
CA VAL A 519 6.54 7.71 7.25
C VAL A 519 6.68 6.94 5.94
N VAL A 520 5.58 6.40 5.46
CA VAL A 520 5.48 5.76 4.15
C VAL A 520 4.94 6.76 3.15
N SER A 521 5.51 6.78 1.95
CA SER A 521 5.05 7.60 0.83
C SER A 521 4.43 6.74 -0.27
N PHE A 522 3.40 7.26 -0.91
CA PHE A 522 2.64 6.59 -1.97
C PHE A 522 2.64 7.42 -3.26
N SER A 523 2.71 6.74 -4.40
CA SER A 523 2.53 7.32 -5.73
C SER A 523 1.30 6.70 -6.36
N ASP A 524 0.25 7.50 -6.54
CA ASP A 524 -1.03 7.07 -7.12
C ASP A 524 -1.24 7.79 -8.45
N ALA A 525 -1.62 7.06 -9.50
CA ALA A 525 -1.82 7.61 -10.83
C ALA A 525 -3.03 6.99 -11.52
N ASP A 526 -3.69 7.78 -12.36
CA ASP A 526 -4.88 7.41 -13.12
C ASP A 526 -4.94 8.23 -14.43
N ASN A 527 -5.71 7.77 -15.44
CA ASN A 527 -5.93 8.53 -16.67
C ASN A 527 -6.81 9.76 -16.47
N LEU A 528 -7.62 9.81 -15.40
CA LEU A 528 -8.41 10.97 -15.03
C LEU A 528 -8.09 11.43 -13.60
N ALA A 529 -8.57 10.69 -12.60
CA ALA A 529 -8.44 11.07 -11.20
C ALA A 529 -8.64 9.91 -10.22
N VAL A 530 -7.69 9.78 -9.29
CA VAL A 530 -7.84 8.92 -8.11
C VAL A 530 -8.74 9.60 -7.07
N ALA A 531 -9.90 8.99 -6.80
CA ALA A 531 -10.92 9.52 -5.90
C ALA A 531 -10.66 9.14 -4.43
N GLN A 532 -10.38 7.87 -4.14
CA GLN A 532 -10.22 7.35 -2.79
C GLN A 532 -8.92 6.55 -2.63
N ARG A 533 -8.33 6.63 -1.43
CA ARG A 533 -7.02 6.04 -1.11
C ARG A 533 -7.07 5.37 0.24
N TYR A 534 -6.64 4.11 0.31
CA TYR A 534 -6.73 3.27 1.51
C TYR A 534 -5.38 2.65 1.86
N VAL A 535 -5.15 2.46 3.16
CA VAL A 535 -3.96 1.81 3.70
C VAL A 535 -4.31 0.81 4.80
N CYS A 536 -3.60 -0.32 4.82
CA CYS A 536 -3.59 -1.27 5.91
C CYS A 536 -2.15 -1.58 6.29
N ILE A 537 -1.84 -1.51 7.59
CA ILE A 537 -0.56 -1.90 8.15
C ILE A 537 -0.75 -3.22 8.87
N ALA A 538 -0.07 -4.25 8.38
CA ALA A 538 -0.01 -5.56 9.02
C ALA A 538 1.35 -5.73 9.72
N ASP A 539 1.35 -6.49 10.81
CA ASP A 539 2.53 -6.80 11.61
C ASP A 539 2.65 -8.31 11.88
N TYR A 540 3.87 -8.80 11.99
CA TYR A 540 4.16 -10.22 12.12
C TYR A 540 4.49 -10.58 13.57
N SER A 541 3.62 -11.37 14.21
CA SER A 541 3.76 -11.81 15.60
C SER A 541 4.84 -12.89 15.83
N GLY A 542 5.54 -13.30 14.78
CA GLY A 542 6.46 -14.45 14.79
C GLY A 542 5.85 -15.76 14.33
N SER A 543 4.51 -15.89 14.38
CA SER A 543 3.78 -17.06 13.89
C SER A 543 2.75 -16.73 12.79
N ARG A 544 2.25 -15.49 12.77
CA ARG A 544 1.24 -15.03 11.80
C ARG A 544 1.31 -13.54 11.57
N TRP A 545 0.88 -13.13 10.37
CA TRP A 545 0.52 -11.76 10.06
C TRP A 545 -0.83 -11.41 10.71
N GLY A 546 -0.91 -10.21 11.27
CA GLY A 546 -2.10 -9.60 11.83
C GLY A 546 -2.06 -8.09 11.62
N ALA A 547 -2.99 -7.36 12.22
CA ALA A 547 -2.90 -5.89 12.31
C ALA A 547 -3.31 -5.45 13.71
N ASN A 548 -3.05 -4.19 14.06
CA ASN A 548 -3.46 -3.67 15.36
C ASN A 548 -4.91 -3.14 15.32
N PRO A 549 -5.88 -3.85 15.95
CA PRO A 549 -7.27 -3.41 15.96
C PRO A 549 -7.51 -2.10 16.71
N THR A 550 -6.64 -1.72 17.65
CA THR A 550 -6.75 -0.43 18.36
C THR A 550 -6.37 0.77 17.48
N LYS A 551 -5.76 0.51 16.32
CA LYS A 551 -5.48 1.52 15.28
C LYS A 551 -6.54 1.53 14.17
N GLY A 552 -7.58 0.71 14.31
CA GLY A 552 -8.65 0.56 13.33
C GLY A 552 -8.23 -0.23 12.08
N LEU A 553 -7.33 -1.20 12.25
CA LEU A 553 -6.83 -2.04 11.15
C LEU A 553 -7.05 -3.51 11.46
N ALA A 554 -7.38 -4.29 10.43
CA ALA A 554 -7.49 -5.74 10.51
C ALA A 554 -6.78 -6.37 9.31
N TYR A 555 -6.13 -7.51 9.55
CA TYR A 555 -5.48 -8.31 8.51
C TYR A 555 -5.54 -9.78 8.92
N GLU A 556 -6.27 -10.59 8.15
CA GLU A 556 -6.45 -12.02 8.40
C GLU A 556 -6.48 -12.83 7.11
N ASP A 557 -5.46 -13.69 6.94
CA ASP A 557 -5.40 -14.73 5.89
C ASP A 557 -5.55 -16.15 6.50
N PHE A 558 -5.95 -16.22 7.77
CA PHE A 558 -6.22 -17.46 8.52
C PHE A 558 -5.21 -18.63 8.31
N PRO A 559 -3.88 -18.42 8.43
CA PRO A 559 -2.86 -19.40 8.03
C PRO A 559 -2.73 -20.62 8.98
N GLY A 560 -3.43 -20.64 10.11
CA GLY A 560 -3.28 -21.63 11.18
C GLY A 560 -4.37 -22.72 11.21
N THR A 561 -4.56 -23.32 12.39
CA THR A 561 -5.62 -24.33 12.66
C THR A 561 -6.60 -23.89 13.76
N ALA A 562 -6.39 -22.70 14.33
CA ALA A 562 -7.19 -22.13 15.40
C ALA A 562 -7.63 -20.71 15.04
N LEU A 563 -8.68 -20.23 15.71
CA LEU A 563 -9.13 -18.85 15.54
C LEU A 563 -8.00 -17.88 15.92
N PRO A 564 -7.84 -16.78 15.17
CA PRO A 564 -6.79 -15.83 15.46
C PRO A 564 -6.98 -15.19 16.84
N PRO A 565 -5.90 -14.91 17.61
CA PRO A 565 -5.98 -14.16 18.86
C PRO A 565 -6.87 -12.91 18.78
N GLY A 566 -7.80 -12.76 19.73
CA GLY A 566 -8.77 -11.66 19.78
C GLY A 566 -10.14 -11.98 19.16
N TRP A 567 -10.25 -13.06 18.39
CA TRP A 567 -11.53 -13.53 17.85
C TRP A 567 -12.32 -14.33 18.89
N VAL A 568 -13.61 -14.06 19.01
CA VAL A 568 -14.50 -14.70 19.99
C VAL A 568 -15.70 -15.34 19.28
N ALA A 569 -15.75 -16.67 19.29
CA ALA A 569 -16.88 -17.44 18.80
C ALA A 569 -17.94 -17.57 19.91
N SER A 570 -19.07 -16.87 19.77
CA SER A 570 -20.17 -16.92 20.74
C SER A 570 -21.29 -17.87 20.32
N VAL A 571 -21.62 -17.94 19.02
CA VAL A 571 -22.73 -18.76 18.51
C VAL A 571 -22.35 -19.38 17.16
N GLY A 572 -22.63 -20.68 17.01
CA GLY A 572 -22.31 -21.49 15.83
C GLY A 572 -20.94 -22.17 15.93
N THR A 573 -20.68 -23.11 15.01
CA THR A 573 -19.40 -23.83 14.93
C THR A 573 -18.46 -23.11 13.97
N TRP A 574 -17.33 -22.62 14.49
CA TRP A 574 -16.32 -21.87 13.73
C TRP A 574 -14.95 -22.55 13.86
N SER A 575 -14.24 -22.71 12.75
CA SER A 575 -12.93 -23.34 12.70
C SER A 575 -12.06 -22.73 11.63
N VAL A 576 -10.74 -22.77 11.80
CA VAL A 576 -9.78 -22.40 10.77
C VAL A 576 -9.14 -23.66 10.21
N ALA A 577 -9.18 -23.81 8.88
CA ALA A 577 -8.51 -24.92 8.19
C ALA A 577 -8.11 -24.48 6.77
N SER A 578 -6.95 -24.95 6.30
CA SER A 578 -6.49 -24.74 4.92
C SER A 578 -6.45 -23.27 4.46
N GLY A 579 -6.09 -22.33 5.35
CA GLY A 579 -6.00 -20.90 5.00
C GLY A 579 -7.34 -20.17 4.97
N GLN A 580 -8.42 -20.75 5.49
CA GLN A 580 -9.74 -20.12 5.52
C GLN A 580 -10.43 -20.32 6.87
N LEU A 581 -11.29 -19.38 7.22
CA LEU A 581 -12.22 -19.45 8.34
C LEU A 581 -13.55 -20.06 7.86
N THR A 582 -13.95 -21.18 8.44
CA THR A 582 -15.19 -21.88 8.09
C THR A 582 -16.20 -21.82 9.23
N GLN A 583 -17.44 -21.47 8.87
CA GLN A 583 -18.62 -21.67 9.70
C GLN A 583 -19.40 -22.87 9.18
N SER A 584 -19.58 -23.90 10.03
CA SER A 584 -20.10 -25.22 9.60
C SER A 584 -21.45 -25.62 10.20
N ASP A 585 -22.02 -24.82 11.11
CA ASP A 585 -23.32 -25.08 11.71
C ASP A 585 -24.44 -24.44 10.88
N GLU A 586 -25.01 -25.22 9.95
CA GLU A 586 -26.18 -24.84 9.14
C GLU A 586 -27.49 -24.78 9.95
N THR A 587 -27.54 -25.32 11.16
CA THR A 587 -28.77 -25.30 11.96
C THR A 587 -29.02 -23.94 12.59
N GLN A 588 -27.97 -23.14 12.72
CA GLN A 588 -28.01 -21.83 13.33
C GLN A 588 -28.44 -20.74 12.33
N SER A 589 -29.43 -19.94 12.72
CA SER A 589 -29.95 -18.83 11.91
C SER A 589 -29.32 -17.47 12.27
N ASN A 590 -28.61 -17.40 13.39
CA ASN A 590 -27.96 -16.20 13.91
C ASN A 590 -26.62 -16.55 14.58
N THR A 591 -25.63 -16.95 13.80
CA THR A 591 -24.27 -17.21 14.33
C THR A 591 -23.59 -15.92 14.74
N ASN A 592 -22.56 -16.00 15.58
CA ASN A 592 -21.82 -14.85 16.09
C ASN A 592 -20.36 -15.19 16.31
N LEU A 593 -19.51 -14.60 15.48
CA LEU A 593 -18.06 -14.56 15.64
C LEU A 593 -17.60 -13.12 15.47
N TYR A 594 -16.84 -12.58 16.41
CA TYR A 594 -16.45 -11.17 16.38
C TYR A 594 -15.01 -10.96 16.84
N PHE A 595 -14.46 -9.80 16.50
CA PHE A 595 -13.16 -9.35 16.98
C PHE A 595 -13.19 -7.83 17.24
N PRO A 596 -12.39 -7.33 18.19
CA PRO A 596 -12.31 -5.90 18.46
C PRO A 596 -11.73 -5.15 17.27
N LEU A 597 -12.27 -3.98 16.98
CA LEU A 597 -11.77 -3.06 15.97
C LEU A 597 -12.26 -1.64 16.29
N ALA A 598 -11.34 -0.76 16.67
CA ALA A 598 -11.66 0.64 16.96
C ALA A 598 -12.06 1.36 15.67
N GLN A 599 -13.31 1.84 15.60
CA GLN A 599 -13.89 2.52 14.46
C GLN A 599 -14.41 3.90 14.88
N ASP A 600 -14.15 4.92 14.06
CA ASP A 600 -14.49 6.32 14.34
C ASP A 600 -14.80 7.11 13.06
N ALA A 601 -15.20 8.37 13.21
CA ALA A 601 -15.57 9.27 12.12
C ALA A 601 -14.39 10.04 11.50
N SER A 602 -13.14 9.77 11.88
CA SER A 602 -11.96 10.51 11.40
C SER A 602 -11.52 10.13 9.98
N THR A 603 -12.09 9.06 9.42
CA THR A 603 -11.62 8.41 8.20
C THR A 603 -12.77 7.71 7.48
N GLN A 604 -12.57 7.42 6.19
CA GLN A 604 -13.39 6.44 5.47
C GLN A 604 -12.84 5.04 5.70
N TRP A 605 -13.75 4.07 5.85
CA TRP A 605 -13.43 2.69 6.16
C TRP A 605 -13.65 1.82 4.93
N LEU A 606 -12.67 0.97 4.59
CA LEU A 606 -12.81 -0.06 3.58
C LEU A 606 -12.68 -1.43 4.25
N TYR A 607 -13.73 -2.23 4.14
CA TYR A 607 -13.78 -3.63 4.57
C TYR A 607 -13.64 -4.50 3.33
N HIS A 608 -12.62 -5.35 3.29
CA HIS A 608 -12.35 -6.27 2.19
C HIS A 608 -12.32 -7.69 2.74
N TRP A 609 -13.03 -8.61 2.13
CA TRP A 609 -12.93 -10.03 2.44
C TRP A 609 -13.36 -10.86 1.24
N ARG A 610 -12.95 -12.12 1.23
CA ARG A 610 -13.49 -13.13 0.31
C ARG A 610 -14.45 -14.01 1.06
N MET A 611 -15.54 -14.42 0.41
CA MET A 611 -16.46 -15.39 0.99
C MET A 611 -16.97 -16.42 -0.01
N ARG A 612 -17.30 -17.61 0.48
CA ARG A 612 -17.94 -18.68 -0.28
C ARG A 612 -19.12 -19.25 0.49
N LEU A 613 -20.32 -19.16 -0.09
CA LEU A 613 -21.58 -19.61 0.54
C LEU A 613 -22.00 -20.97 -0.01
N ALA A 614 -22.34 -21.90 0.86
CA ALA A 614 -22.79 -23.24 0.50
C ALA A 614 -23.85 -23.75 1.51
N GLY A 615 -24.07 -25.07 1.51
CA GLY A 615 -24.96 -25.77 2.41
C GLY A 615 -26.28 -26.22 1.79
N THR A 616 -27.05 -26.99 2.54
CA THR A 616 -28.31 -27.62 2.11
C THR A 616 -29.57 -27.00 2.71
N GLY A 617 -29.40 -26.12 3.71
CA GLY A 617 -30.49 -25.38 4.35
C GLY A 617 -31.30 -24.47 3.41
N THR A 618 -32.39 -23.93 3.94
CA THR A 618 -33.19 -22.88 3.27
C THR A 618 -32.94 -21.53 3.97
N ASN A 619 -33.11 -20.43 3.22
CA ASN A 619 -32.81 -19.06 3.66
C ASN A 619 -31.30 -18.80 3.92
N ARG A 620 -30.41 -19.49 3.19
CA ARG A 620 -28.95 -19.39 3.28
C ARG A 620 -28.45 -17.97 3.06
N ARG A 621 -27.61 -17.49 3.98
CA ARG A 621 -27.08 -16.12 3.98
C ARG A 621 -25.78 -15.99 4.77
N ALA A 622 -24.91 -15.10 4.32
CA ALA A 622 -23.67 -14.69 5.00
C ALA A 622 -23.63 -13.17 5.11
N GLY A 623 -23.02 -12.64 6.16
CA GLY A 623 -23.03 -11.21 6.42
C GLY A 623 -21.98 -10.75 7.41
N LEU A 624 -21.78 -9.44 7.42
CA LEU A 624 -20.78 -8.73 8.22
C LEU A 624 -21.45 -7.56 8.92
N HIS A 625 -21.28 -7.48 10.24
CA HIS A 625 -21.63 -6.31 11.03
C HIS A 625 -20.43 -5.36 11.11
N LEU A 626 -20.67 -4.08 10.80
CA LEU A 626 -19.73 -2.97 10.88
C LEU A 626 -20.15 -2.01 12.00
N PHE A 627 -19.21 -1.28 12.58
CA PHE A 627 -19.47 -0.27 13.62
C PHE A 627 -20.26 -0.84 14.83
N VAL A 628 -19.94 -2.07 15.23
CA VAL A 628 -20.62 -2.77 16.33
C VAL A 628 -20.29 -2.12 17.67
N SER A 629 -21.32 -1.73 18.42
CA SER A 629 -21.19 -1.17 19.77
C SER A 629 -21.04 -2.25 20.85
N ASP A 630 -21.83 -3.32 20.80
CA ASP A 630 -21.75 -4.45 21.73
C ASP A 630 -21.91 -5.78 20.99
N PRO A 631 -20.82 -6.56 20.82
CA PRO A 631 -20.83 -7.77 20.02
C PRO A 631 -21.46 -8.97 20.73
N THR A 632 -21.72 -8.88 22.03
CA THR A 632 -22.27 -9.97 22.84
C THR A 632 -23.80 -10.10 22.68
N LEU A 633 -24.46 -9.02 22.26
CA LEU A 633 -25.89 -8.99 22.03
C LEU A 633 -26.28 -9.68 20.71
N SER A 634 -27.48 -10.24 20.64
CA SER A 634 -27.96 -11.03 19.50
C SER A 634 -27.90 -10.33 18.13
N GLN A 635 -28.05 -9.00 18.11
CA GLN A 635 -28.02 -8.12 16.94
C GLN A 635 -26.87 -7.11 16.99
N ARG A 636 -25.93 -7.27 17.92
CA ARG A 636 -24.67 -6.52 17.99
C ARG A 636 -24.83 -5.04 18.37
N GLY A 637 -25.83 -4.73 19.19
CA GLY A 637 -26.12 -3.35 19.60
C GLY A 637 -26.43 -2.46 18.40
N ASP A 638 -26.00 -1.20 18.44
CA ASP A 638 -25.92 -0.33 17.26
C ASP A 638 -24.86 -0.87 16.29
N SER A 639 -25.23 -1.10 15.03
CA SER A 639 -24.33 -1.56 13.96
C SER A 639 -24.98 -1.43 12.57
N TYR A 640 -24.18 -1.55 11.52
CA TYR A 640 -24.67 -1.86 10.18
C TYR A 640 -24.48 -3.34 9.89
N LEU A 641 -25.50 -4.03 9.39
CA LEU A 641 -25.40 -5.41 8.95
C LEU A 641 -25.58 -5.50 7.43
N LEU A 642 -24.56 -6.01 6.76
CA LEU A 642 -24.57 -6.32 5.34
C LEU A 642 -24.89 -7.79 5.14
N TRP A 643 -25.99 -8.12 4.48
CA TRP A 643 -26.44 -9.47 4.20
C TRP A 643 -26.30 -9.82 2.73
N PHE A 644 -25.79 -11.03 2.45
CA PHE A 644 -25.66 -11.62 1.13
C PHE A 644 -26.46 -12.93 1.13
N ARG A 645 -27.57 -12.97 0.38
CA ARG A 645 -28.56 -14.06 0.46
C ARG A 645 -28.52 -14.95 -0.76
N LEU A 646 -28.20 -16.23 -0.55
CA LEU A 646 -28.13 -17.23 -1.60
C LEU A 646 -29.50 -17.66 -2.10
N ASP A 647 -30.49 -17.88 -1.21
CA ASP A 647 -31.80 -18.39 -1.66
C ASP A 647 -32.72 -17.29 -2.20
N ASN A 648 -32.62 -16.07 -1.66
CA ASN A 648 -33.42 -14.92 -2.09
C ASN A 648 -32.73 -14.06 -3.15
N GLN A 649 -31.52 -14.46 -3.57
CA GLN A 649 -30.72 -13.87 -4.65
C GLN A 649 -30.63 -12.33 -4.52
N ARG A 650 -30.18 -11.85 -3.36
CA ARG A 650 -30.15 -10.43 -3.03
C ARG A 650 -29.09 -10.03 -2.01
N ILE A 651 -28.72 -8.77 -2.04
CA ILE A 651 -27.91 -8.07 -1.05
C ILE A 651 -28.85 -7.17 -0.23
N GLU A 652 -28.63 -7.07 1.08
CA GLU A 652 -29.43 -6.26 1.97
C GLU A 652 -28.56 -5.47 2.95
N ILE A 653 -28.95 -4.23 3.27
CA ILE A 653 -28.27 -3.40 4.29
C ILE A 653 -29.28 -3.07 5.39
N TYR A 654 -28.88 -3.34 6.64
CA TYR A 654 -29.67 -3.04 7.83
C TYR A 654 -28.93 -2.03 8.69
N ARG A 655 -29.65 -1.04 9.20
CA ARG A 655 -29.22 -0.16 10.29
C ARG A 655 -29.84 -0.67 11.58
N ILE A 656 -29.03 -1.23 12.47
CA ILE A 656 -29.48 -1.78 13.74
C ILE A 656 -29.33 -0.70 14.80
N THR A 657 -30.38 -0.47 15.59
CA THR A 657 -30.39 0.49 16.70
C THR A 657 -30.87 -0.21 17.96
N GLY A 658 -30.14 -0.08 19.06
CA GLY A 658 -30.48 -0.65 20.35
C GLY A 658 -30.70 -2.17 20.30
N ASN A 659 -29.91 -2.90 19.51
CA ASN A 659 -29.99 -4.36 19.36
C ASN A 659 -31.32 -4.88 18.74
N THR A 660 -32.06 -4.04 18.02
CA THR A 660 -33.31 -4.43 17.33
C THR A 660 -33.07 -4.58 15.83
N LEU A 661 -33.39 -5.74 15.26
CA LEU A 661 -33.27 -5.99 13.81
C LEU A 661 -34.51 -5.46 13.08
N PRO A 662 -34.40 -4.39 12.25
CA PRO A 662 -35.53 -3.87 11.51
C PRO A 662 -35.74 -4.62 10.19
N SER A 663 -36.67 -4.15 9.37
CA SER A 663 -36.65 -4.43 7.93
C SER A 663 -35.40 -3.83 7.27
N PRO A 664 -34.88 -4.45 6.19
CA PRO A 664 -33.71 -3.92 5.48
C PRO A 664 -34.00 -2.52 4.96
N GLN A 665 -33.05 -1.61 5.15
CA GLN A 665 -33.12 -0.23 4.65
C GLN A 665 -32.79 -0.15 3.15
N TYR A 666 -32.07 -1.15 2.64
CA TYR A 666 -31.72 -1.30 1.24
C TYR A 666 -31.77 -2.77 0.84
N GLN A 667 -32.26 -3.05 -0.37
CA GLN A 667 -32.28 -4.39 -0.96
C GLN A 667 -31.97 -4.29 -2.46
N GLN A 668 -31.09 -5.15 -2.96
CA GLN A 668 -30.73 -5.20 -4.38
C GLN A 668 -30.64 -6.66 -4.85
N PRO A 669 -31.29 -7.05 -5.97
CA PRO A 669 -31.11 -8.36 -6.57
C PRO A 669 -29.64 -8.62 -6.94
N TYR A 670 -29.12 -9.81 -6.62
CA TYR A 670 -27.80 -10.28 -7.03
C TYR A 670 -27.77 -11.81 -7.13
N ALA A 671 -27.26 -12.32 -8.25
CA ALA A 671 -27.22 -13.75 -8.55
C ALA A 671 -26.04 -14.46 -7.87
N PHE A 672 -26.24 -14.97 -6.66
CA PHE A 672 -25.28 -15.84 -5.97
C PHE A 672 -25.37 -17.29 -6.45
N ALA A 673 -24.21 -17.84 -6.81
CA ALA A 673 -24.01 -19.24 -7.08
C ALA A 673 -23.51 -19.95 -5.81
N PRO A 674 -24.03 -21.13 -5.46
CA PRO A 674 -23.53 -21.90 -4.34
C PRO A 674 -22.10 -22.36 -4.61
N ASN A 675 -21.28 -22.44 -3.55
CA ASN A 675 -19.91 -22.90 -3.57
C ASN A 675 -18.97 -22.09 -4.50
N THR A 676 -19.27 -20.81 -4.73
CA THR A 676 -18.44 -19.88 -5.48
C THR A 676 -17.78 -18.86 -4.56
N TRP A 677 -16.49 -18.57 -4.77
CA TRP A 677 -15.79 -17.50 -4.08
C TRP A 677 -16.15 -16.14 -4.67
N TYR A 678 -16.46 -15.20 -3.78
CA TYR A 678 -16.74 -13.81 -4.11
C TYR A 678 -15.73 -12.92 -3.40
N ASP A 679 -15.11 -11.99 -4.13
CA ASP A 679 -14.30 -10.91 -3.57
C ASP A 679 -15.20 -9.73 -3.24
N ILE A 680 -15.27 -9.32 -1.97
CA ILE A 680 -16.23 -8.32 -1.50
C ILE A 680 -15.50 -7.15 -0.87
N LYS A 681 -15.90 -5.96 -1.28
CA LYS A 681 -15.45 -4.70 -0.69
C LYS A 681 -16.67 -3.92 -0.24
N ALA A 682 -16.65 -3.42 1.00
CA ALA A 682 -17.64 -2.49 1.51
C ALA A 682 -16.93 -1.21 1.96
N VAL A 683 -17.36 -0.05 1.44
CA VAL A 683 -16.88 1.25 1.89
C VAL A 683 -17.95 1.88 2.77
N TYR A 684 -17.55 2.41 3.93
CA TYR A 684 -18.40 3.24 4.78
C TYR A 684 -17.73 4.58 5.04
N ASP A 685 -18.45 5.66 4.76
CA ASP A 685 -18.06 7.02 5.09
C ASP A 685 -18.95 7.57 6.21
N PRO A 686 -18.44 7.67 7.46
CA PRO A 686 -19.19 8.20 8.59
C PRO A 686 -19.61 9.68 8.45
N THR A 687 -18.96 10.44 7.57
CA THR A 687 -19.24 11.87 7.34
C THR A 687 -20.50 12.04 6.50
N THR A 688 -20.64 11.22 5.46
CA THR A 688 -21.77 11.28 4.51
C THR A 688 -22.87 10.26 4.83
N GLY A 689 -22.54 9.24 5.62
CA GLY A 689 -23.38 8.07 5.89
C GLY A 689 -23.49 7.08 4.74
N GLN A 690 -22.67 7.23 3.71
CA GLN A 690 -22.72 6.37 2.54
C GLN A 690 -22.08 5.00 2.83
N ILE A 691 -22.81 3.93 2.48
CA ILE A 691 -22.35 2.55 2.43
C ILE A 691 -22.44 2.05 1.00
N GLN A 692 -21.32 1.62 0.45
CA GLN A 692 -21.22 1.08 -0.91
C GLN A 692 -20.65 -0.34 -0.87
N ILE A 693 -21.17 -1.23 -1.72
CA ILE A 693 -20.78 -2.64 -1.77
C ILE A 693 -20.34 -2.98 -3.20
N TRP A 694 -19.16 -3.58 -3.33
CA TRP A 694 -18.65 -4.16 -4.55
C TRP A 694 -18.50 -5.68 -4.39
N ILE A 695 -18.79 -6.41 -5.47
CA ILE A 695 -18.51 -7.83 -5.58
C ILE A 695 -17.72 -8.06 -6.87
N ASN A 696 -16.57 -8.73 -6.78
CA ASN A 696 -15.65 -8.96 -7.89
C ASN A 696 -15.29 -7.65 -8.62
N ASN A 697 -14.99 -6.61 -7.84
CA ASN A 697 -14.71 -5.24 -8.29
C ASN A 697 -15.85 -4.49 -9.01
N ALA A 698 -17.04 -5.07 -9.16
CA ALA A 698 -18.21 -4.38 -9.69
C ALA A 698 -19.05 -3.77 -8.56
N LEU A 699 -19.45 -2.50 -8.68
CA LEU A 699 -20.35 -1.87 -7.72
C LEU A 699 -21.74 -2.52 -7.84
N VAL A 700 -22.24 -3.09 -6.75
CA VAL A 700 -23.51 -3.82 -6.72
C VAL A 700 -24.53 -3.20 -5.77
N GLY A 701 -24.15 -2.23 -4.93
CA GLY A 701 -25.11 -1.54 -4.08
C GLY A 701 -24.57 -0.28 -3.46
N SER A 702 -25.46 0.69 -3.22
CA SER A 702 -25.13 1.97 -2.58
C SER A 702 -26.35 2.46 -1.80
N TRP A 703 -26.16 2.78 -0.52
CA TRP A 703 -27.18 3.32 0.36
C TRP A 703 -26.58 4.40 1.25
N THR A 704 -27.35 5.43 1.58
CA THR A 704 -26.92 6.51 2.46
C THR A 704 -27.80 6.54 3.71
N ASP A 705 -27.18 6.39 4.87
CA ASP A 705 -27.84 6.58 6.16
C ASP A 705 -28.01 8.08 6.44
N PRO A 706 -29.24 8.60 6.64
CA PRO A 706 -29.44 10.00 7.04
C PRO A 706 -28.93 10.32 8.44
N ALA A 707 -28.63 9.33 9.29
CA ALA A 707 -28.11 9.52 10.64
C ALA A 707 -26.95 8.54 10.94
N PRO A 708 -25.76 8.77 10.35
CA PRO A 708 -24.67 7.81 10.35
C PRO A 708 -24.08 7.51 11.74
N LEU A 709 -23.72 6.24 11.97
CA LEU A 709 -22.99 5.81 13.16
C LEU A 709 -21.57 6.40 13.16
N GLN A 710 -21.21 7.07 14.25
CA GLN A 710 -19.95 7.82 14.35
C GLN A 710 -18.81 7.01 15.02
N SER A 711 -19.12 5.90 15.67
CA SER A 711 -18.14 5.07 16.38
C SER A 711 -18.59 3.62 16.49
N GLY A 712 -17.63 2.70 16.58
CA GLY A 712 -17.85 1.28 16.87
C GLY A 712 -16.62 0.64 17.49
N GLY A 713 -16.81 -0.44 18.24
CA GLY A 713 -15.73 -1.15 18.93
C GLY A 713 -15.35 -2.49 18.31
N TYR A 714 -16.18 -3.03 17.40
CA TYR A 714 -16.05 -4.39 16.90
C TYR A 714 -16.51 -4.55 15.46
N VAL A 715 -16.09 -5.67 14.87
CA VAL A 715 -16.65 -6.24 13.64
C VAL A 715 -17.14 -7.65 13.98
N SER A 716 -18.29 -8.05 13.43
CA SER A 716 -18.88 -9.38 13.71
C SER A 716 -19.35 -10.06 12.43
N LEU A 717 -18.86 -11.28 12.19
CA LEU A 717 -19.37 -12.17 11.16
C LEU A 717 -20.67 -12.82 11.62
N ARG A 718 -21.60 -12.92 10.68
CA ARG A 718 -22.91 -13.54 10.90
C ARG A 718 -23.30 -14.37 9.68
N THR A 719 -23.66 -15.61 9.94
CA THR A 719 -24.25 -16.53 8.95
C THR A 719 -25.63 -16.95 9.43
N GLY A 720 -26.44 -17.42 8.49
CA GLY A 720 -27.74 -17.98 8.80
C GLY A 720 -28.06 -19.11 7.85
N ASN A 721 -28.27 -20.30 8.40
CA ASN A 721 -28.73 -21.49 7.69
C ASN A 721 -27.81 -21.96 6.54
N ALA A 722 -26.53 -21.58 6.55
CA ALA A 722 -25.58 -21.79 5.46
C ALA A 722 -24.22 -22.24 5.98
N LEU A 723 -23.45 -22.94 5.13
CA LEU A 723 -22.00 -23.11 5.30
C LEU A 723 -21.32 -21.92 4.67
N VAL A 724 -20.34 -21.33 5.36
CA VAL A 724 -19.64 -20.16 4.82
C VAL A 724 -18.15 -20.25 5.12
N ASP A 725 -17.35 -20.08 4.08
CA ASP A 725 -15.91 -19.86 4.20
C ASP A 725 -15.58 -18.38 4.00
N TYR A 726 -14.63 -17.87 4.78
CA TYR A 726 -14.08 -16.53 4.71
C TYR A 726 -12.56 -16.59 4.57
N ASP A 727 -12.00 -15.67 3.80
CA ASP A 727 -10.56 -15.49 3.64
C ASP A 727 -10.23 -14.02 3.34
N GLU A 728 -8.96 -13.63 3.46
CA GLU A 728 -8.43 -12.30 3.16
C GLU A 728 -9.21 -11.16 3.83
N LEU A 729 -9.61 -11.32 5.09
CA LEU A 729 -10.37 -10.28 5.81
C LEU A 729 -9.43 -9.15 6.23
N ARG A 730 -9.62 -7.99 5.61
CA ARG A 730 -8.79 -6.80 5.78
C ARG A 730 -9.66 -5.57 6.02
N VAL A 731 -9.23 -4.71 6.93
CA VAL A 731 -9.85 -3.40 7.14
C VAL A 731 -8.82 -2.32 6.99
N TYR A 732 -9.11 -1.40 6.06
CA TYR A 732 -8.25 -0.28 5.69
C TYR A 732 -8.88 1.03 6.14
N ARG A 733 -8.01 2.01 6.36
CA ARG A 733 -8.38 3.40 6.62
C ARG A 733 -8.00 4.28 5.44
N SER A 734 -8.68 5.41 5.28
CA SER A 734 -8.31 6.41 4.29
C SER A 734 -6.93 7.00 4.58
N ARG A 735 -6.13 7.27 3.55
CA ARG A 735 -4.79 7.88 3.66
C ARG A 735 -4.58 9.05 2.70
N GLY A 736 -3.56 9.86 2.99
CA GLY A 736 -3.03 10.88 2.07
C GLY A 736 -1.99 10.30 1.11
N SER A 737 -1.11 11.17 0.59
CA SER A 737 0.09 10.77 -0.16
C SER A 737 1.19 10.18 0.74
N THR A 738 1.04 10.35 2.05
CA THR A 738 1.89 9.73 3.07
C THR A 738 1.06 9.13 4.20
N PHE A 739 1.65 8.22 4.96
CA PHE A 739 1.06 7.63 6.17
C PHE A 739 2.12 7.36 7.23
N ALA A 740 1.87 7.82 8.46
CA ALA A 740 2.78 7.59 9.59
C ALA A 740 2.55 6.21 10.22
N VAL A 741 3.57 5.38 10.22
CA VAL A 741 3.58 4.06 10.86
C VAL A 741 4.24 4.20 12.22
N GLN A 742 3.52 3.74 13.24
CA GLN A 742 3.99 3.76 14.62
C GLN A 742 4.58 2.40 14.97
N VAL A 743 5.74 2.39 15.60
CA VAL A 743 6.53 1.22 15.94
C VAL A 743 6.53 1.03 17.46
N GLY A 744 6.47 -0.23 17.90
CA GLY A 744 6.43 -0.61 19.31
C GLY A 744 5.08 -1.21 19.72
N SER A 745 5.01 -1.76 20.93
CA SER A 745 3.92 -2.65 21.39
C SER A 745 2.49 -2.08 21.29
N GLY A 746 2.33 -0.75 21.32
CA GLY A 746 1.04 -0.05 21.12
C GLY A 746 0.85 0.59 19.73
N GLY A 747 1.83 0.45 18.85
CA GLY A 747 1.89 1.05 17.52
C GLY A 747 1.11 0.26 16.46
N HIS A 748 1.35 0.60 15.20
CA HIS A 748 0.87 -0.17 14.06
C HIS A 748 1.69 -1.46 13.87
N ALA A 749 3.02 -1.37 14.04
CA ALA A 749 3.95 -2.49 14.03
C ALA A 749 4.35 -2.85 15.48
N ARG A 750 3.69 -3.86 16.05
CA ARG A 750 3.80 -4.19 17.48
C ARG A 750 4.91 -5.16 17.83
N TYR A 751 5.55 -5.76 16.82
CA TYR A 751 6.56 -6.79 16.98
C TYR A 751 7.84 -6.43 16.24
N GLU A 752 8.97 -6.86 16.80
CA GLU A 752 10.25 -6.89 16.10
C GLU A 752 10.31 -8.08 15.14
N SER A 753 11.24 -8.00 14.20
CA SER A 753 11.60 -9.12 13.36
C SER A 753 12.10 -10.27 14.20
N VAL A 754 11.60 -11.49 13.95
CA VAL A 754 12.01 -12.68 14.71
C VAL A 754 13.44 -13.15 14.39
N ASN A 755 13.99 -12.71 13.27
CA ASN A 755 15.35 -13.00 12.82
C ASN A 755 15.78 -11.96 11.75
N PRO A 756 17.06 -11.95 11.33
CA PRO A 756 17.58 -10.95 10.40
C PRO A 756 16.96 -10.92 8.99
N THR A 757 16.19 -11.95 8.60
CA THR A 757 15.65 -12.10 7.23
C THR A 757 14.13 -11.95 7.16
N THR A 758 13.42 -12.02 8.28
CA THR A 758 11.94 -12.02 8.31
C THR A 758 11.41 -10.62 8.55
N SER A 759 10.60 -10.10 7.62
CA SER A 759 9.88 -8.83 7.78
C SER A 759 8.95 -8.87 8.99
N ALA A 760 8.85 -7.73 9.70
CA ALA A 760 7.94 -7.57 10.82
C ALA A 760 6.74 -6.69 10.49
N VAL A 761 6.83 -5.86 9.45
CA VAL A 761 5.76 -4.97 9.00
C VAL A 761 5.50 -5.15 7.51
N ARG A 762 4.22 -5.09 7.14
CA ARG A 762 3.73 -5.12 5.77
C ARG A 762 2.75 -3.96 5.59
N VAL A 763 3.01 -3.12 4.60
CA VAL A 763 2.16 -2.02 4.20
C VAL A 763 1.37 -2.46 2.97
N LEU A 764 0.05 -2.30 3.01
CA LEU A 764 -0.84 -2.54 1.89
C LEU A 764 -1.52 -1.23 1.51
N SER A 765 -1.63 -0.98 0.21
CA SER A 765 -2.31 0.20 -0.34
C SER A 765 -3.24 -0.20 -1.47
N LEU A 766 -4.43 0.40 -1.49
CA LEU A 766 -5.43 0.24 -2.54
C LEU A 766 -6.06 1.60 -2.84
N VAL A 767 -6.32 1.90 -4.10
CA VAL A 767 -6.99 3.13 -4.52
C VAL A 767 -8.17 2.85 -5.45
N ARG A 768 -9.09 3.81 -5.50
CA ARG A 768 -10.27 3.79 -6.38
C ARG A 768 -10.40 5.12 -7.10
N ASP A 769 -10.79 5.08 -8.36
CA ASP A 769 -11.11 6.27 -9.15
C ASP A 769 -12.59 6.71 -8.95
N ALA A 770 -13.00 7.75 -9.68
CA ALA A 770 -14.37 8.24 -9.65
C ALA A 770 -15.36 7.32 -10.38
N ALA A 771 -14.88 6.52 -11.34
CA ALA A 771 -15.69 5.57 -12.09
C ALA A 771 -15.96 4.24 -11.36
N GLY A 772 -15.30 4.03 -10.22
CA GLY A 772 -15.48 2.86 -9.38
C GLY A 772 -14.54 1.70 -9.69
N LEU A 773 -13.48 1.92 -10.48
CA LEU A 773 -12.45 0.91 -10.74
C LEU A 773 -11.41 0.91 -9.62
N TRP A 774 -10.93 -0.29 -9.29
CA TRP A 774 -10.00 -0.53 -8.19
C TRP A 774 -8.60 -0.84 -8.72
N SER A 775 -7.58 -0.28 -8.08
CA SER A 775 -6.20 -0.66 -8.36
C SER A 775 -5.92 -2.11 -7.94
N ALA A 776 -4.80 -2.67 -8.41
CA ALA A 776 -4.19 -3.80 -7.71
C ALA A 776 -3.77 -3.35 -6.28
N ILE A 777 -3.69 -4.31 -5.35
CA ILE A 777 -3.16 -4.04 -4.00
C ILE A 777 -1.64 -3.92 -4.11
N ALA A 778 -1.10 -2.74 -3.81
CA ALA A 778 0.34 -2.57 -3.65
C ALA A 778 0.76 -3.07 -2.27
N THR A 779 1.88 -3.78 -2.20
CA THR A 779 2.44 -4.30 -0.95
C THR A 779 3.92 -3.97 -0.85
N ALA A 780 4.37 -3.64 0.36
CA ALA A 780 5.78 -3.45 0.68
C ALA A 780 6.03 -3.92 2.11
N GLU A 781 7.19 -4.49 2.37
CA GLU A 781 7.55 -5.02 3.68
C GLU A 781 8.87 -4.45 4.18
N SER A 782 9.03 -4.44 5.50
CA SER A 782 10.29 -4.06 6.13
C SER A 782 10.47 -4.81 7.45
N LYS A 783 11.72 -4.80 7.94
CA LYS A 783 12.11 -5.41 9.21
C LYS A 783 12.14 -4.35 10.30
N ILE A 784 11.86 -4.78 11.52
CA ILE A 784 11.80 -3.91 12.68
C ILE A 784 12.74 -4.44 13.75
N ASP A 785 13.54 -3.57 14.33
CA ASP A 785 14.45 -3.87 15.43
C ASP A 785 14.64 -2.61 16.24
N TRP A 786 14.03 -2.53 17.41
CA TRP A 786 14.14 -1.42 18.35
C TRP A 786 14.98 -1.79 19.57
N THR A 787 15.58 -2.99 19.58
CA THR A 787 16.41 -3.48 20.65
C THR A 787 17.83 -2.96 20.45
N PRO A 788 18.39 -2.19 21.40
CA PRO A 788 19.73 -1.65 21.22
C PRO A 788 20.81 -2.75 21.19
N PRO A 789 21.88 -2.58 20.37
CA PRO A 789 23.04 -3.45 20.39
C PRO A 789 23.77 -3.39 21.74
N THR A 790 24.44 -4.48 22.10
CA THR A 790 25.29 -4.55 23.30
C THR A 790 26.76 -4.33 22.96
N VAL A 791 27.48 -3.65 23.86
CA VAL A 791 28.94 -3.46 23.76
C VAL A 791 29.58 -3.63 25.14
N GLY A 792 30.66 -4.41 25.19
CA GLY A 792 31.48 -4.70 26.35
C GLY A 792 32.94 -4.31 26.10
N LEU A 793 33.54 -3.67 27.10
CA LEU A 793 34.91 -3.17 27.05
C LEU A 793 35.60 -3.48 28.38
N SER A 794 36.74 -4.17 28.29
CA SER A 794 37.61 -4.43 29.43
C SER A 794 39.07 -4.34 28.98
N VAL A 795 39.90 -3.73 29.83
CA VAL A 795 41.34 -3.58 29.61
C VAL A 795 42.02 -4.19 30.83
N SER A 796 42.88 -5.18 30.61
CA SER A 796 43.61 -5.86 31.68
C SER A 796 45.11 -5.60 31.58
N ASN A 797 45.78 -5.62 32.74
CA ASN A 797 47.20 -5.40 32.92
C ASN A 797 47.65 -3.97 32.57
N TRP A 798 48.77 -3.58 33.18
CA TRP A 798 49.48 -2.35 32.85
C TRP A 798 49.94 -2.33 31.39
N LYS A 799 49.98 -1.13 30.80
CA LYS A 799 50.46 -0.88 29.44
C LYS A 799 51.76 -0.07 29.49
N THR A 800 52.81 -0.64 28.91
CA THR A 800 54.14 -0.03 28.78
C THR A 800 54.44 0.46 27.36
N ALA A 801 53.60 0.07 26.39
CA ALA A 801 53.69 0.41 24.97
C ALA A 801 52.33 0.20 24.29
N ASP A 802 52.25 0.47 22.99
CA ASP A 802 51.07 0.24 22.15
C ASP A 802 50.48 -1.17 22.34
N PHE A 803 49.16 -1.27 22.35
CA PHE A 803 48.45 -2.54 22.54
C PHE A 803 47.21 -2.65 21.67
N VAL A 804 46.81 -3.87 21.33
CA VAL A 804 45.57 -4.12 20.58
C VAL A 804 44.42 -4.33 21.57
N GLN A 805 43.39 -3.50 21.48
CA GLN A 805 42.13 -3.64 22.22
C GLN A 805 41.07 -4.28 21.35
N ALA A 806 40.56 -5.45 21.75
CA ALA A 806 39.38 -6.07 21.15
C ALA A 806 38.11 -5.61 21.87
N PHE A 807 37.00 -5.48 21.14
CA PHE A 807 35.70 -5.08 21.69
C PHE A 807 34.72 -6.26 21.57
N SER A 808 33.95 -6.51 22.63
CA SER A 808 32.87 -7.50 22.59
C SER A 808 31.59 -6.78 22.22
N GLU A 809 30.94 -7.16 21.14
CA GLU A 809 29.74 -6.47 20.64
C GLU A 809 28.79 -7.48 20.00
N ALA A 810 27.50 -7.32 20.22
CA ALA A 810 26.49 -8.22 19.71
C ALA A 810 25.15 -7.51 19.51
N ASP A 811 24.51 -7.86 18.39
CA ASP A 811 23.09 -7.61 18.14
C ASP A 811 22.50 -8.83 17.42
N ALA A 812 21.30 -9.23 17.80
CA ALA A 812 20.69 -10.48 17.35
C ALA A 812 19.86 -10.33 16.05
N LEU A 813 19.44 -9.12 15.68
CA LEU A 813 18.47 -8.87 14.63
C LEU A 813 19.06 -8.10 13.46
N SER A 814 19.33 -6.81 13.62
CA SER A 814 19.85 -5.96 12.54
C SER A 814 21.36 -6.04 12.40
N GLY A 815 22.07 -6.51 13.43
CA GLY A 815 23.51 -6.65 13.49
C GLY A 815 24.22 -5.32 13.77
N VAL A 816 25.49 -5.38 14.20
CA VAL A 816 26.27 -4.17 14.51
C VAL A 816 26.69 -3.45 13.22
N GLY A 817 26.16 -2.23 13.02
CA GLY A 817 26.41 -1.38 11.87
C GLY A 817 27.72 -0.60 11.99
N VAL A 818 27.72 0.50 12.73
CA VAL A 818 28.88 1.40 12.90
C VAL A 818 29.42 1.36 14.33
N ARG A 819 30.73 1.56 14.47
CA ARG A 819 31.46 1.42 15.74
C ARG A 819 32.31 2.64 15.99
N PHE A 820 32.32 3.10 17.23
CA PHE A 820 33.06 4.29 17.64
C PHE A 820 33.94 4.02 18.87
N LEU A 821 35.05 4.73 18.90
CA LEU A 821 36.04 4.73 19.97
C LEU A 821 36.32 6.18 20.39
N LEU A 822 36.52 6.39 21.69
CA LEU A 822 37.08 7.62 22.23
C LEU A 822 38.08 7.27 23.35
N PRO A 823 39.39 7.34 23.06
CA PRO A 823 40.43 7.29 24.07
C PRO A 823 40.57 8.68 24.72
N VAL A 824 40.56 8.71 26.04
CA VAL A 824 40.90 9.90 26.83
C VAL A 824 42.03 9.58 27.78
N TYR A 825 42.85 10.58 28.10
CA TYR A 825 43.92 10.48 29.09
C TYR A 825 43.79 11.59 30.12
N LEU A 826 44.33 11.35 31.31
CA LEU A 826 44.31 12.28 32.42
C LEU A 826 45.52 13.22 32.30
N GLY A 827 45.32 14.34 31.63
CA GLY A 827 46.30 15.41 31.47
C GLY A 827 46.42 16.32 32.69
N ALA A 828 47.22 17.38 32.57
CA ALA A 828 47.47 18.31 33.67
C ALA A 828 46.23 19.11 34.11
N ASN A 829 45.26 19.29 33.20
CA ASN A 829 44.05 20.09 33.43
C ASN A 829 42.76 19.24 33.50
N GLY A 830 42.88 17.91 33.63
CA GLY A 830 41.76 16.98 33.65
C GLY A 830 41.79 15.96 32.51
N TRP A 831 40.63 15.38 32.19
CA TRP A 831 40.51 14.41 31.11
C TRP A 831 40.56 15.09 29.73
N GLU A 832 41.45 14.65 28.87
CA GLU A 832 41.71 15.22 27.54
C GLU A 832 41.73 14.10 26.48
N ALA A 833 41.63 14.48 25.21
CA ALA A 833 41.77 13.57 24.07
C ALA A 833 42.67 14.16 22.98
N SER A 834 43.29 13.30 22.18
CA SER A 834 44.19 13.73 21.09
C SER A 834 43.41 14.26 19.88
N THR A 835 43.31 15.59 19.76
CA THR A 835 42.64 16.26 18.62
C THR A 835 43.36 16.04 17.30
N ALA A 836 44.67 15.83 17.32
CA ALA A 836 45.46 15.45 16.14
C ALA A 836 45.10 14.06 15.61
N ALA A 837 44.71 13.13 16.50
CA ALA A 837 44.20 11.81 16.14
C ALA A 837 42.69 11.79 15.83
N GLY A 838 42.06 12.98 15.82
CA GLY A 838 40.65 13.16 15.53
C GLY A 838 39.69 12.87 16.68
N PHE A 839 40.19 12.89 17.91
CA PHE A 839 39.39 12.75 19.11
C PHE A 839 39.22 14.08 19.83
N LEU A 840 38.04 14.30 20.39
CA LEU A 840 37.81 15.42 21.29
C LEU A 840 37.03 14.93 22.50
N TYR A 841 37.44 15.36 23.69
CA TYR A 841 36.68 15.21 24.92
C TYR A 841 36.87 16.51 25.71
N ASP A 842 35.76 17.14 26.06
CA ASP A 842 35.74 18.30 26.94
C ASP A 842 34.42 18.30 27.71
N ASP A 843 34.51 18.31 29.03
CA ASP A 843 33.38 18.35 29.96
C ASP A 843 33.27 19.71 30.68
N PHE A 844 34.09 20.68 30.28
CA PHE A 844 34.15 22.03 30.84
C PHE A 844 34.29 22.09 32.38
N THR A 845 34.80 21.02 33.01
CA THR A 845 35.04 20.99 34.47
C THR A 845 36.35 21.69 34.88
N GLY A 846 37.24 21.98 33.91
CA GLY A 846 38.49 22.74 34.06
C GLY A 846 38.76 23.66 32.87
N VAL A 847 39.73 24.58 32.98
CA VAL A 847 40.15 25.46 31.86
C VAL A 847 41.00 24.62 30.89
N GLN A 848 40.36 23.93 29.96
CA GLN A 848 41.07 23.21 28.91
C GLN A 848 41.51 24.16 27.78
N GLY A 849 42.80 24.14 27.45
CA GLY A 849 43.35 24.93 26.35
C GLY A 849 42.90 24.42 24.98
N GLY A 850 42.80 25.31 23.98
CA GLY A 850 42.57 24.95 22.58
C GLY A 850 41.21 25.34 21.99
N TRP A 851 40.28 25.82 22.81
CA TRP A 851 39.06 26.48 22.32
C TRP A 851 39.32 27.96 22.03
N THR A 852 38.73 28.47 20.95
CA THR A 852 38.72 29.89 20.60
C THR A 852 37.29 30.44 20.65
N ALA A 853 37.10 31.49 21.45
CA ALA A 853 35.86 32.26 21.43
C ALA A 853 35.89 33.28 20.28
N GLY A 854 34.86 33.25 19.43
CA GLY A 854 34.63 34.26 18.40
C GLY A 854 33.55 35.25 18.83
N ILE A 855 32.49 35.36 18.03
CA ILE A 855 31.33 36.22 18.29
C ILE A 855 30.50 35.66 19.46
N GLY A 856 30.08 36.55 20.36
CA GLY A 856 29.26 36.25 21.53
C GLY A 856 30.02 36.29 22.85
N THR A 857 29.29 36.34 23.97
CA THR A 857 29.86 36.23 25.32
C THR A 857 29.85 34.77 25.77
N TRP A 858 31.05 34.21 25.91
CA TRP A 858 31.28 32.83 26.33
C TRP A 858 32.07 32.80 27.65
N SER A 859 31.63 32.00 28.60
CA SER A 859 32.29 31.84 29.90
C SER A 859 32.23 30.39 30.35
N THR A 860 33.29 29.90 30.97
CA THR A 860 33.29 28.60 31.63
C THR A 860 32.97 28.75 33.11
N SER A 861 32.10 27.88 33.61
CA SER A 861 31.86 27.66 35.04
C SER A 861 32.06 26.18 35.32
N VAL A 862 32.17 25.77 36.60
CA VAL A 862 32.48 24.36 36.94
C VAL A 862 31.43 23.42 36.31
N GLY A 863 31.85 22.70 35.26
CA GLY A 863 31.05 21.70 34.54
C GLY A 863 30.14 22.24 33.44
N TRP A 864 30.26 23.53 33.07
CA TRP A 864 29.45 24.10 31.99
C TRP A 864 30.18 25.21 31.23
N LEU A 865 30.13 25.16 29.90
CA LEU A 865 30.35 26.32 29.05
C LEU A 865 29.02 27.05 28.87
N THR A 866 28.98 28.35 29.19
CA THR A 866 27.79 29.17 29.03
C THR A 866 28.00 30.18 27.91
N GLN A 867 27.06 30.22 26.96
CA GLN A 867 26.86 31.35 26.07
C GLN A 867 25.73 32.21 26.64
N SER A 868 26.01 33.46 26.98
CA SER A 868 25.05 34.38 27.64
C SER A 868 24.54 35.53 26.78
N ASP A 869 25.10 35.71 25.58
CA ASP A 869 24.74 36.80 24.69
C ASP A 869 23.53 36.44 23.82
N VAL A 870 22.36 36.88 24.29
CA VAL A 870 21.05 36.70 23.63
C VAL A 870 20.77 37.72 22.53
N ALA A 871 21.64 38.70 22.31
CA ALA A 871 21.49 39.69 21.25
C ALA A 871 22.22 39.27 19.96
N SER A 872 23.36 38.59 20.10
CA SER A 872 24.19 38.17 18.97
C SER A 872 23.58 37.05 18.13
N THR A 873 23.81 37.17 16.83
CA THR A 873 23.50 36.13 15.82
C THR A 873 24.81 35.51 15.32
N GLY A 874 24.85 34.19 15.13
CA GLY A 874 26.02 33.54 14.52
C GLY A 874 27.23 33.45 15.45
N THR A 875 26.99 33.24 16.75
CA THR A 875 28.03 33.08 17.76
C THR A 875 28.92 31.88 17.45
N ASN A 876 30.20 31.93 17.84
CA ASN A 876 31.10 30.78 17.74
C ASN A 876 31.94 30.59 18.99
N TYR A 877 32.07 29.32 19.32
CA TYR A 877 33.11 28.79 20.16
C TYR A 877 33.62 27.53 19.47
N TYR A 878 34.88 27.49 19.05
CA TYR A 878 35.39 26.45 18.15
C TYR A 878 36.72 25.87 18.59
N ARG A 879 36.97 24.61 18.20
CA ARG A 879 38.20 23.87 18.49
C ARG A 879 38.62 23.06 17.29
N SER A 880 39.94 22.98 17.06
CA SER A 880 40.51 22.16 16.00
C SER A 880 40.43 20.68 16.37
N VAL A 881 40.01 19.86 15.43
CA VAL A 881 39.95 18.41 15.52
C VAL A 881 40.00 17.84 14.11
N ALA A 882 40.96 16.95 13.86
CA ALA A 882 41.05 16.26 12.58
C ALA A 882 39.81 15.37 12.40
N GLN A 883 39.05 15.54 11.32
CA GLN A 883 37.82 14.77 11.11
C GLN A 883 37.98 13.82 9.93
N GLY A 884 37.40 12.63 10.07
CA GLY A 884 37.49 11.54 9.08
C GLY A 884 36.18 11.29 8.35
N SER A 885 36.13 10.19 7.61
CA SER A 885 34.93 9.74 6.87
C SER A 885 33.88 9.05 7.74
N LEU A 886 34.22 8.61 8.96
CA LEU A 886 33.29 8.04 9.94
C LEU A 886 33.55 8.65 11.32
N VAL A 887 32.63 9.52 11.77
CA VAL A 887 32.78 10.31 13.00
C VAL A 887 31.45 10.37 13.74
N LEU A 888 31.50 10.30 15.07
CA LEU A 888 30.35 10.54 15.94
C LEU A 888 30.63 11.78 16.79
N TYR A 889 29.74 12.77 16.69
CA TYR A 889 29.73 13.97 17.52
C TYR A 889 28.69 13.79 18.61
N ARG A 890 29.07 13.95 19.88
CA ARG A 890 28.14 13.93 21.01
C ARG A 890 28.24 15.26 21.72
N VAL A 891 27.12 15.97 21.81
CA VAL A 891 27.03 17.27 22.45
C VAL A 891 25.84 17.26 23.38
N LYS A 892 26.09 17.51 24.66
CA LYS A 892 25.02 17.64 25.65
C LYS A 892 24.89 19.11 26.04
N ALA A 893 23.69 19.67 25.88
CA ALA A 893 23.44 21.07 26.20
C ALA A 893 21.98 21.32 26.62
N ARG A 894 21.77 22.48 27.23
CA ARG A 894 20.47 22.95 27.74
C ARG A 894 20.24 24.39 27.34
N LEU A 895 19.08 24.65 26.74
CA LEU A 895 18.57 26.01 26.52
C LEU A 895 18.02 26.56 27.84
N THR A 896 18.45 27.73 28.29
CA THR A 896 18.08 28.27 29.61
C THR A 896 17.22 29.54 29.57
N ASN A 897 17.20 30.28 28.45
CA ASN A 897 16.38 31.47 28.32
C ASN A 897 15.03 31.22 27.61
N THR A 898 14.06 32.10 27.86
CA THR A 898 12.69 32.02 27.31
C THR A 898 12.41 33.06 26.21
N THR A 899 13.36 33.95 25.87
CA THR A 899 13.18 35.07 24.92
C THR A 899 14.22 35.03 23.77
N GLY A 900 13.93 35.64 22.61
CA GLY A 900 14.82 35.67 21.42
C GLY A 900 14.44 34.68 20.29
N ASN A 901 15.37 34.42 19.36
CA ASN A 901 15.20 33.42 18.28
C ASN A 901 15.33 31.98 18.79
N ARG A 902 15.89 31.77 19.98
CA ARG A 902 15.82 30.52 20.78
C ARG A 902 16.28 29.28 20.02
N ARG A 903 17.34 29.41 19.23
CA ARG A 903 17.96 28.29 18.51
C ARG A 903 19.35 28.05 19.07
N TRP A 904 19.75 26.78 19.18
CA TRP A 904 21.14 26.37 19.48
C TRP A 904 21.56 25.17 18.64
N GLY A 905 22.85 25.03 18.38
CA GLY A 905 23.36 23.97 17.50
C GLY A 905 24.87 23.99 17.35
N PHE A 906 25.39 23.15 16.46
CA PHE A 906 26.83 23.10 16.21
C PHE A 906 27.12 22.73 14.76
N HIS A 907 28.23 23.26 14.27
CA HIS A 907 28.79 22.90 12.98
C HIS A 907 29.81 21.77 13.13
N ILE A 908 29.75 20.81 12.23
CA ILE A 908 30.73 19.74 12.03
C ILE A 908 31.42 19.91 10.68
N LEU A 909 32.60 19.32 10.53
CA LEU A 909 33.44 19.39 9.34
C LEU A 909 33.71 20.82 8.86
N VAL A 910 33.91 21.74 9.80
CA VAL A 910 34.18 23.14 9.50
C VAL A 910 35.58 23.29 8.89
N ASP A 911 35.68 23.92 7.72
CA ASP A 911 36.95 24.27 7.09
C ASP A 911 37.53 25.60 7.61
N ASP A 912 36.69 26.63 7.75
CA ASP A 912 37.07 27.95 8.24
C ASP A 912 36.09 28.45 9.33
N PRO A 913 36.43 28.30 10.62
CA PRO A 913 35.57 28.65 11.73
C PRO A 913 35.42 30.17 11.94
N THR A 914 36.20 30.99 11.23
CA THR A 914 36.20 32.45 11.39
C THR A 914 35.10 33.13 10.56
N GLN A 915 34.61 32.47 9.52
CA GLN A 915 33.54 32.99 8.66
C GLN A 915 32.18 32.91 9.34
N THR A 916 31.25 33.80 9.00
CA THR A 916 29.92 33.92 9.62
C THR A 916 29.09 32.63 9.64
N GLN A 917 29.20 31.79 8.60
CA GLN A 917 28.54 30.50 8.47
C GLN A 917 29.53 29.32 8.52
N ARG A 918 30.78 29.55 8.94
CA ARG A 918 31.82 28.53 9.10
C ARG A 918 32.23 27.84 7.78
N GLY A 919 32.34 28.64 6.72
CA GLY A 919 32.82 28.18 5.41
C GLY A 919 31.99 27.05 4.81
N ASN A 920 32.64 25.94 4.45
CA ASN A 920 31.97 24.68 4.14
C ASN A 920 31.83 23.84 5.41
N SER A 921 30.60 23.43 5.75
CA SER A 921 30.32 22.66 6.96
C SER A 921 28.90 22.11 6.96
N TYR A 922 28.60 21.19 7.87
CA TYR A 922 27.21 20.81 8.16
C TYR A 922 26.79 21.36 9.53
N LEU A 923 25.60 21.95 9.61
CA LEU A 923 25.07 22.55 10.83
C LEU A 923 23.79 21.84 11.27
N ILE A 924 23.79 21.37 12.51
CA ILE A 924 22.62 20.77 13.16
C ILE A 924 22.02 21.82 14.09
N TRP A 925 20.79 22.24 13.79
CA TRP A 925 20.04 23.24 14.54
C TRP A 925 18.92 22.58 15.35
N LEU A 926 18.82 22.93 16.63
CA LEU A 926 17.65 22.69 17.47
C LEU A 926 16.93 24.03 17.65
N ARG A 927 15.65 24.08 17.27
CA ARG A 927 14.88 25.32 17.15
C ARG A 927 13.65 25.31 18.04
N TYR A 928 13.76 25.94 19.20
CA TYR A 928 12.64 26.03 20.13
C TYR A 928 11.51 26.94 19.60
N ASP A 929 11.83 27.90 18.73
CA ASP A 929 10.86 28.81 18.12
C ASP A 929 9.88 28.12 17.16
N GLN A 930 10.35 27.11 16.42
CA GLN A 930 9.54 26.34 15.46
C GLN A 930 9.22 24.92 15.91
N GLN A 931 9.79 24.48 17.04
CA GLN A 931 9.66 23.10 17.54
C GLN A 931 10.11 22.10 16.46
N ASP A 932 11.32 22.32 15.94
CA ASP A 932 11.93 21.47 14.93
C ASP A 932 13.46 21.30 15.11
N VAL A 933 14.00 20.33 14.38
CA VAL A 933 15.42 20.07 14.17
C VAL A 933 15.72 20.21 12.69
N GLN A 934 16.81 20.89 12.36
CA GLN A 934 17.21 21.13 10.97
C GLN A 934 18.65 20.67 10.71
N ILE A 935 18.85 20.08 9.54
CA ILE A 935 20.19 19.83 8.98
C ILE A 935 20.41 20.87 7.88
N TYR A 936 21.47 21.63 8.02
CA TYR A 936 21.95 22.57 7.03
C TYR A 936 23.27 22.09 6.44
N GLU A 937 23.40 22.28 5.13
CA GLU A 937 24.67 22.25 4.45
C GLU A 937 25.12 23.70 4.22
N THR A 938 26.37 24.02 4.56
CA THR A 938 26.97 25.30 4.24
C THR A 938 27.94 25.09 3.09
N ILE A 939 27.75 25.83 2.00
CA ILE A 939 28.65 25.83 0.83
C ILE A 939 29.12 27.26 0.61
N SER A 940 30.43 27.49 0.55
CA SER A 940 31.03 28.81 0.38
C SER A 940 30.40 29.85 1.32
N ASN A 941 30.26 29.51 2.61
CA ASN A 941 29.70 30.38 3.64
C ASN A 941 28.20 30.71 3.47
N THR A 942 27.46 29.94 2.69
CA THR A 942 26.00 30.10 2.47
C THR A 942 25.25 28.88 2.99
N LEU A 943 24.20 29.10 3.81
CA LEU A 943 23.39 28.05 4.42
C LEU A 943 22.29 27.55 3.47
N TYR A 944 22.17 26.24 3.32
CA TYR A 944 21.10 25.55 2.60
C TYR A 944 20.39 24.57 3.53
N THR A 945 19.10 24.76 3.78
CA THR A 945 18.30 23.80 4.55
C THR A 945 18.15 22.51 3.75
N ARG A 946 18.56 21.38 4.32
CA ARG A 946 18.48 20.05 3.69
C ARG A 946 17.40 19.17 4.30
N LEU A 947 17.21 19.28 5.62
CA LEU A 947 16.17 18.55 6.34
C LEU A 947 15.53 19.46 7.39
N THR A 948 14.22 19.30 7.60
CA THR A 948 13.49 19.89 8.74
C THR A 948 12.57 18.81 9.30
N VAL A 949 12.75 18.48 10.57
CA VAL A 949 12.00 17.45 11.28
C VAL A 949 11.30 18.08 12.49
N PRO A 950 9.98 17.96 12.63
CA PRO A 950 9.29 18.39 13.85
C PRO A 950 9.86 17.70 15.10
N PHE A 951 10.18 18.48 16.13
CA PHE A 951 10.73 17.98 17.40
C PHE A 951 10.43 18.95 18.54
N SER A 952 9.78 18.45 19.60
CA SER A 952 9.39 19.30 20.72
C SER A 952 10.56 19.60 21.67
N LEU A 953 10.83 20.89 21.87
CA LEU A 953 11.90 21.42 22.71
C LEU A 953 11.31 22.17 23.90
N SER A 954 11.97 22.07 25.05
CA SER A 954 11.59 22.70 26.32
C SER A 954 12.80 23.41 26.95
N VAL A 955 12.57 24.61 27.48
CA VAL A 955 13.59 25.36 28.25
C VAL A 955 13.88 24.62 29.55
N GLY A 956 15.15 24.61 29.96
CA GLY A 956 15.59 23.93 31.18
C GLY A 956 15.78 22.42 31.04
N THR A 957 15.58 21.85 29.84
CA THR A 957 15.77 20.43 29.57
C THR A 957 17.16 20.17 28.98
N ASP A 958 17.85 19.16 29.49
CA ASP A 958 19.11 18.68 28.91
C ASP A 958 18.82 17.86 27.64
N TYR A 959 19.55 18.13 26.57
CA TYR A 959 19.48 17.41 25.31
C TYR A 959 20.86 16.84 24.97
N LEU A 960 20.95 15.51 24.90
CA LEU A 960 22.08 14.81 24.31
C LEU A 960 21.84 14.68 22.81
N VAL A 961 22.56 15.46 22.01
CA VAL A 961 22.53 15.41 20.55
C VAL A 961 23.70 14.56 20.07
N GLU A 962 23.39 13.50 19.34
CA GLU A 962 24.38 12.64 18.71
C GLU A 962 24.24 12.75 17.20
N VAL A 963 25.35 13.02 16.52
CA VAL A 963 25.39 13.14 15.06
C VAL A 963 26.42 12.15 14.54
N VAL A 964 25.99 11.19 13.72
CA VAL A 964 26.89 10.30 13.01
C VAL A 964 27.09 10.83 11.60
N TYR A 965 28.34 11.10 11.25
CA TYR A 965 28.76 11.36 9.88
C TYR A 965 29.42 10.12 9.30
N ASN A 966 28.95 9.64 8.15
CA ASN A 966 29.54 8.54 7.40
C ASN A 966 29.60 8.88 5.90
N SER A 967 30.72 9.46 5.46
CA SER A 967 31.02 9.76 4.06
C SER A 967 29.88 10.50 3.33
N GLY A 968 29.29 11.52 3.97
CA GLY A 968 28.17 12.32 3.44
C GLY A 968 26.81 11.95 4.00
N TRP A 969 26.64 10.75 4.56
CA TRP A 969 25.44 10.41 5.32
C TRP A 969 25.51 11.02 6.72
N ILE A 970 24.46 11.74 7.12
CA ILE A 970 24.32 12.40 8.42
C ILE A 970 23.07 11.85 9.09
N GLY A 971 23.25 11.10 10.18
CA GLY A 971 22.17 10.69 11.07
C GLY A 971 22.18 11.53 12.35
N VAL A 972 21.01 11.92 12.84
CA VAL A 972 20.84 12.72 14.06
C VAL A 972 19.97 11.96 15.05
N TRP A 973 20.46 11.83 16.28
CA TRP A 973 19.71 11.32 17.43
C TRP A 973 19.66 12.38 18.52
N ILE A 974 18.55 12.43 19.25
CA ILE A 974 18.39 13.27 20.43
C ILE A 974 17.90 12.38 21.57
N ASN A 975 18.63 12.38 22.68
CA ASN A 975 18.37 11.55 23.86
C ASN A 975 18.24 10.05 23.52
N GLY A 976 19.02 9.58 22.54
CA GLY A 976 19.01 8.20 22.05
C GLY A 976 17.91 7.86 21.05
N ALA A 977 16.92 8.74 20.85
CA ALA A 977 15.89 8.58 19.83
C ALA A 977 16.39 9.10 18.48
N TRP A 978 16.16 8.37 17.40
CA TRP A 978 16.51 8.81 16.07
C TRP A 978 15.59 9.97 15.65
N VAL A 979 16.13 11.02 15.04
CA VAL A 979 15.37 12.21 14.66
C VAL A 979 15.29 12.34 13.15
N GLY A 980 16.39 12.16 12.44
CA GLY A 980 16.39 12.28 10.99
C GLY A 980 17.74 11.98 10.38
N GLU A 981 17.72 11.74 9.07
CA GLU A 981 18.94 11.59 8.26
C GLU A 981 18.87 12.39 6.98
N TRP A 982 20.05 12.73 6.47
CA TRP A 982 20.23 13.27 5.13
C TRP A 982 21.56 12.77 4.57
N THR A 983 21.58 12.51 3.27
CA THR A 983 22.79 12.09 2.54
C THR A 983 23.18 13.16 1.54
N ASP A 984 24.42 13.63 1.66
CA ASP A 984 25.07 14.46 0.66
C ASP A 984 25.61 13.59 -0.49
N SER A 985 25.20 13.88 -1.72
CA SER A 985 25.73 13.22 -2.91
C SER A 985 27.15 13.67 -3.28
N THR A 986 27.61 14.79 -2.73
CA THR A 986 28.94 15.38 -2.94
C THR A 986 29.58 15.73 -1.59
N PRO A 987 29.93 14.72 -0.77
CA PRO A 987 30.30 14.93 0.63
C PRO A 987 31.50 15.85 0.80
N LEU A 988 31.51 16.63 1.89
CA LEU A 988 32.70 17.37 2.30
C LEU A 988 33.86 16.41 2.57
N THR A 989 34.96 16.62 1.84
CA THR A 989 36.17 15.77 1.91
C THR A 989 37.18 16.27 2.93
N ALA A 990 36.99 17.47 3.49
CA ALA A 990 37.88 18.07 4.48
C ALA A 990 37.09 18.97 5.45
N GLY A 991 37.53 18.97 6.71
CA GLY A 991 37.03 19.80 7.80
C GLY A 991 37.94 19.62 9.01
N GLY A 992 38.38 20.71 9.61
CA GLY A 992 39.39 20.71 10.68
C GLY A 992 38.88 21.19 12.03
N TYR A 993 37.61 21.59 12.12
CA TYR A 993 37.05 22.20 13.32
C TYR A 993 35.63 21.72 13.63
N ILE A 994 35.28 21.78 14.90
CA ILE A 994 33.90 21.81 15.39
C ILE A 994 33.61 23.23 15.91
N SER A 995 32.42 23.76 15.65
CA SER A 995 32.02 25.08 16.14
C SER A 995 30.63 25.03 16.78
N LEU A 996 30.57 25.35 18.07
CA LEU A 996 29.29 25.58 18.76
C LEU A 996 28.69 26.90 18.28
N ARG A 997 27.36 26.95 18.21
CA ARG A 997 26.62 28.09 17.69
C ARG A 997 25.29 28.30 18.39
N THR A 998 25.02 29.55 18.73
CA THR A 998 23.72 30.02 19.20
C THR A 998 23.23 31.16 18.32
N ASN A 999 21.93 31.40 18.33
CA ASN A 999 21.33 32.56 17.66
C ASN A 999 20.25 33.14 18.56
N GLN A 1000 20.60 34.25 19.23
CA GLN A 1000 19.74 34.92 20.21
C GLN A 1000 19.18 33.95 21.26
N ALA A 1001 20.06 33.13 21.84
CA ALA A 1001 19.71 32.06 22.78
C ALA A 1001 20.82 31.90 23.83
N GLN A 1002 20.44 31.70 25.09
CA GLN A 1002 21.34 31.39 26.19
C GLN A 1002 21.40 29.87 26.36
N VAL A 1003 22.61 29.31 26.30
CA VAL A 1003 22.82 27.86 26.28
C VAL A 1003 23.95 27.49 27.21
N GLU A 1004 23.73 26.44 27.98
CA GLU A 1004 24.73 25.78 28.81
C GLU A 1004 25.13 24.46 28.15
N TRP A 1005 26.40 24.28 27.85
CA TRP A 1005 26.97 23.07 27.25
C TRP A 1005 27.68 22.28 28.34
N ASP A 1006 27.27 21.02 28.53
CA ASP A 1006 27.78 20.08 29.54
C ASP A 1006 29.08 19.46 29.03
N PHE A 1007 29.03 18.85 27.84
CA PHE A 1007 30.20 18.29 27.20
C PHE A 1007 30.14 18.35 25.68
N VAL A 1008 31.32 18.27 25.07
CA VAL A 1008 31.52 18.06 23.64
C VAL A 1008 32.51 16.91 23.44
N GLU A 1009 32.07 15.90 22.71
CA GLU A 1009 32.90 14.75 22.37
C GLU A 1009 32.90 14.51 20.85
N VAL A 1010 34.07 14.19 20.31
CA VAL A 1010 34.25 13.73 18.93
C VAL A 1010 34.93 12.38 18.97
N TRP A 1011 34.22 11.39 18.44
CA TRP A 1011 34.60 10.00 18.42
C TRP A 1011 34.91 9.60 17.00
N ARG A 1012 35.88 8.72 16.81
CA ARG A 1012 36.21 8.21 15.48
C ARG A 1012 35.66 6.81 15.26
N GLY A 1013 35.45 6.45 14.00
CA GLY A 1013 35.14 5.08 13.58
C GLY A 1013 36.23 4.08 13.96
N ARG A 1014 35.85 2.88 14.41
CA ARG A 1014 36.78 1.79 14.75
C ARG A 1014 36.42 0.45 14.08
N GLY A 1015 37.39 -0.46 14.00
CA GLY A 1015 37.17 -1.88 13.75
C GLY A 1015 36.69 -2.65 14.99
N ALA A 1016 36.55 -3.97 14.88
CA ALA A 1016 36.26 -4.87 16.00
C ALA A 1016 37.43 -4.98 17.00
N ALA A 1017 38.64 -4.61 16.57
CA ALA A 1017 39.80 -4.40 17.40
C ALA A 1017 40.60 -3.19 16.88
N GLU A 1018 41.30 -2.49 17.77
CA GLU A 1018 42.08 -1.29 17.46
C GLU A 1018 43.42 -1.32 18.18
N THR A 1019 44.48 -0.88 17.51
CA THR A 1019 45.78 -0.62 18.16
C THR A 1019 45.71 0.71 18.88
N ILE A 1020 45.70 0.70 20.21
CA ILE A 1020 45.74 1.89 21.06
C ILE A 1020 47.20 2.31 21.23
N THR A 1021 47.53 3.55 20.82
CA THR A 1021 48.89 4.06 20.93
C THR A 1021 49.15 4.70 22.29
N VAL A 1022 50.30 4.37 22.87
CA VAL A 1022 50.71 4.72 24.23
C VAL A 1022 52.04 5.45 24.18
N GLY A 1023 52.16 6.56 24.93
CA GLY A 1023 53.36 7.37 25.00
C GLY A 1023 53.06 8.86 24.81
N PRO A 1024 54.06 9.75 24.96
CA PRO A 1024 53.83 11.21 24.97
C PRO A 1024 53.13 11.80 23.73
N SER A 1025 53.21 11.13 22.58
CA SER A 1025 52.53 11.49 21.33
C SER A 1025 51.42 10.50 20.91
N GLY A 1026 51.10 9.52 21.76
CA GLY A 1026 50.05 8.53 21.53
C GLY A 1026 48.65 9.07 21.82
N TRP A 1027 47.63 8.22 21.68
CA TRP A 1027 46.27 8.57 22.10
C TRP A 1027 46.13 8.58 23.61
N LEU A 1028 46.88 7.73 24.30
CA LEU A 1028 47.05 7.77 25.75
C LEU A 1028 48.40 8.42 26.07
N ALA A 1029 48.37 9.74 26.23
CA ALA A 1029 49.56 10.58 26.37
C ALA A 1029 50.03 10.80 27.82
N ALA A 1030 49.36 10.19 28.80
CA ALA A 1030 49.71 10.26 30.21
C ALA A 1030 50.05 8.89 30.80
N GLN A 1031 50.83 8.90 31.88
CA GLN A 1031 51.06 7.76 32.77
C GLN A 1031 50.19 7.90 34.02
N ASN A 1032 50.01 6.82 34.78
CA ASN A 1032 49.18 6.84 35.98
C ASN A 1032 49.71 7.90 36.96
N PRO A 1033 48.93 8.91 37.39
CA PRO A 1033 49.43 9.90 38.34
C PRO A 1033 49.69 9.30 39.73
N THR A 1034 49.01 8.19 40.06
CA THR A 1034 49.29 7.35 41.22
C THR A 1034 49.02 5.88 40.86
N PRO A 1035 49.55 4.90 41.61
CA PRO A 1035 49.32 3.48 41.34
C PRO A 1035 47.87 3.02 41.31
N THR A 1036 46.94 3.80 41.87
CA THR A 1036 45.50 3.47 41.94
C THR A 1036 44.63 4.29 40.99
N THR A 1037 45.19 5.29 40.31
CA THR A 1037 44.45 6.18 39.41
C THR A 1037 44.92 5.94 37.98
N SER A 1038 44.06 5.33 37.16
CA SER A 1038 44.35 5.05 35.75
C SER A 1038 44.67 6.32 34.97
N ALA A 1039 45.69 6.24 34.11
CA ALA A 1039 46.13 7.33 33.24
C ALA A 1039 45.16 7.59 32.08
N GLY A 1040 44.44 6.55 31.67
CA GLY A 1040 43.59 6.57 30.50
C GLY A 1040 42.21 5.99 30.76
N ARG A 1041 41.28 6.31 29.88
CA ARG A 1041 39.98 5.62 29.77
C ARG A 1041 39.64 5.45 28.30
N LEU A 1042 39.24 4.24 27.93
CA LEU A 1042 38.68 3.97 26.62
C LEU A 1042 37.17 3.98 26.74
N TYR A 1043 36.51 4.63 25.78
CA TYR A 1043 35.07 4.54 25.61
C TYR A 1043 34.73 3.90 24.27
N SER A 1044 33.68 3.09 24.24
CA SER A 1044 33.12 2.58 22.98
C SER A 1044 31.61 2.69 22.94
N ARG A 1045 31.11 2.98 21.74
CA ARG A 1045 29.69 3.06 21.42
C ARG A 1045 29.48 2.47 20.03
N VAL A 1046 28.40 1.74 19.83
CA VAL A 1046 28.04 1.16 18.53
C VAL A 1046 26.60 1.50 18.18
N TYR A 1047 26.30 1.53 16.89
CA TYR A 1047 24.94 1.58 16.38
C TYR A 1047 24.71 0.35 15.53
N ASP A 1048 23.54 -0.25 15.66
CA ASP A 1048 23.13 -1.36 14.80
C ASP A 1048 22.72 -0.86 13.39
N VAL A 1049 22.29 -1.77 12.52
CA VAL A 1049 21.83 -1.42 11.16
C VAL A 1049 20.43 -0.78 11.17
N ALA A 1050 19.61 -1.00 12.20
CA ALA A 1050 18.31 -0.37 12.38
C ALA A 1050 18.41 1.09 12.90
N GLY A 1051 19.58 1.49 13.40
CA GLY A 1051 19.89 2.81 13.93
C GLY A 1051 19.79 2.92 15.44
N ASN A 1052 19.71 1.83 16.21
CA ASN A 1052 19.71 1.89 17.67
C ASN A 1052 21.12 2.10 18.23
N PRO A 1053 21.33 3.08 19.13
CA PRO A 1053 22.60 3.25 19.83
C PRO A 1053 22.74 2.29 21.02
N SER A 1054 23.93 1.69 21.19
CA SER A 1054 24.29 0.97 22.42
C SER A 1054 24.40 1.93 23.62
N SER A 1055 24.46 1.39 24.84
CA SER A 1055 25.07 2.13 25.96
C SER A 1055 26.54 2.44 25.67
N VAL A 1056 27.09 3.50 26.26
CA VAL A 1056 28.54 3.74 26.22
C VAL A 1056 29.23 2.75 27.15
N ALA A 1057 30.10 1.89 26.62
CA ALA A 1057 31.00 1.08 27.42
C ALA A 1057 32.28 1.87 27.71
N SER A 1058 32.85 1.68 28.91
CA SER A 1058 34.10 2.34 29.30
C SER A 1058 35.00 1.42 30.11
N ALA A 1059 36.32 1.53 29.94
CA ALA A 1059 37.30 0.87 30.79
C ALA A 1059 38.49 1.80 31.10
N GLY A 1060 38.95 1.79 32.36
CA GLY A 1060 40.20 2.44 32.74
C GLY A 1060 41.41 1.73 32.12
N VAL A 1061 42.47 2.48 31.84
CA VAL A 1061 43.73 1.96 31.32
C VAL A 1061 44.86 2.43 32.22
N ASP A 1062 45.51 1.45 32.85
CA ASP A 1062 46.71 1.69 33.64
C ASP A 1062 47.94 1.70 32.74
N VAL A 1063 48.69 2.80 32.78
CA VAL A 1063 49.80 3.08 31.88
C VAL A 1063 51.04 3.50 32.67
N ASP A 1064 52.15 2.85 32.39
CA ASP A 1064 53.48 3.22 32.88
C ASP A 1064 54.52 2.65 31.92
N TRP A 1065 55.23 3.53 31.23
CA TRP A 1065 56.29 3.22 30.27
C TRP A 1065 57.68 3.60 30.80
N THR A 1066 57.79 4.00 32.07
CA THR A 1066 59.07 4.37 32.70
C THR A 1066 59.54 3.31 33.68
N PRO A 1067 60.82 2.87 33.62
CA PRO A 1067 61.36 1.96 34.64
C PRO A 1067 61.41 2.62 36.04
N PRO A 1068 61.35 1.83 37.12
CA PRO A 1068 61.54 2.33 38.49
C PRO A 1068 62.94 2.91 38.69
N SER A 1069 63.12 3.78 39.68
CA SER A 1069 64.43 4.35 40.01
C SER A 1069 65.44 3.26 40.38
N ALA A 1070 66.73 3.46 40.10
CA ALA A 1070 67.76 2.53 40.59
C ALA A 1070 67.72 2.44 42.13
N VAL A 1071 68.12 1.29 42.67
CA VAL A 1071 68.28 1.11 44.11
C VAL A 1071 69.37 2.06 44.63
N PRO A 1072 69.13 2.90 45.65
CA PRO A 1072 70.10 3.92 46.05
C PRO A 1072 71.46 3.35 46.53
N ALA A 1073 71.44 2.25 47.29
CA ALA A 1073 72.64 1.56 47.75
C ALA A 1073 72.36 0.08 48.04
N VAL A 1074 73.36 -0.77 47.80
CA VAL A 1074 73.38 -2.20 48.18
C VAL A 1074 74.56 -2.43 49.13
N ARG A 1075 74.30 -3.06 50.27
CA ARG A 1075 75.28 -3.33 51.33
C ARG A 1075 75.37 -4.83 51.58
N ASP A 1076 76.59 -5.33 51.75
CA ASP A 1076 76.84 -6.73 52.03
C ASP A 1076 76.57 -7.00 53.52
N GLY A 1077 75.83 -8.06 53.86
CA GLY A 1077 75.42 -8.40 55.23
C GLY A 1077 73.95 -8.10 55.60
N ASN A 1078 73.53 -8.51 56.81
CA ASN A 1078 72.15 -8.36 57.30
C ASN A 1078 71.92 -7.04 58.08
N GLY A 1079 72.74 -6.01 57.83
CA GLY A 1079 72.70 -4.72 58.52
C GLY A 1079 73.76 -3.75 57.99
N PRO A 1080 74.79 -3.36 58.77
CA PRO A 1080 75.89 -2.57 58.23
C PRO A 1080 76.65 -3.35 57.15
N ASP A 1081 77.39 -2.63 56.31
CA ASP A 1081 78.18 -3.21 55.23
C ASP A 1081 79.35 -4.07 55.75
N GLU A 1082 79.42 -5.33 55.31
CA GLU A 1082 80.36 -6.35 55.76
C GLU A 1082 81.42 -6.65 54.69
N GLY A 1083 82.71 -6.52 55.03
CA GLY A 1083 83.80 -6.74 54.07
C GLY A 1083 84.21 -8.20 53.84
N TYR A 1084 83.77 -9.15 54.69
CA TYR A 1084 84.11 -10.57 54.54
C TYR A 1084 83.04 -11.50 55.14
N THR A 1085 82.96 -12.74 54.64
CA THR A 1085 82.12 -13.82 55.17
C THR A 1085 82.93 -15.09 55.39
N THR A 1086 82.53 -15.86 56.40
CA THR A 1086 83.11 -17.17 56.72
C THR A 1086 82.25 -18.32 56.22
N ASN A 1087 81.06 -18.03 55.69
CA ASN A 1087 80.12 -19.03 55.24
C ASN A 1087 80.27 -19.27 53.73
N GLY A 1088 80.85 -20.41 53.36
CA GLY A 1088 81.06 -20.77 51.96
C GLY A 1088 79.83 -21.18 51.17
N THR A 1089 78.67 -21.24 51.84
CA THR A 1089 77.43 -21.75 51.26
C THR A 1089 76.30 -20.72 51.22
N GLN A 1090 76.50 -19.54 51.81
CA GLN A 1090 75.50 -18.48 51.79
C GLN A 1090 76.11 -17.08 51.81
N LEU A 1091 75.43 -16.13 51.18
CA LEU A 1091 75.70 -14.69 51.26
C LEU A 1091 74.42 -13.97 51.71
N THR A 1092 74.54 -12.81 52.35
CA THR A 1092 73.40 -11.94 52.67
C THR A 1092 73.69 -10.51 52.21
N ALA A 1093 72.65 -9.78 51.80
CA ALA A 1093 72.73 -8.35 51.51
C ALA A 1093 71.44 -7.62 51.91
N ASN A 1094 71.54 -6.30 52.09
CA ASN A 1094 70.42 -5.39 52.27
C ASN A 1094 70.55 -4.15 51.37
N TRP A 1095 69.44 -3.49 51.07
CA TRP A 1095 69.41 -2.33 50.18
C TRP A 1095 68.33 -1.32 50.56
N ASP A 1096 68.51 -0.08 50.10
CA ASP A 1096 67.54 0.99 50.29
C ASP A 1096 66.35 0.83 49.34
N ALA A 1097 65.15 1.26 49.75
CA ALA A 1097 63.96 1.13 48.94
C ALA A 1097 64.04 2.03 47.69
N SER A 1098 63.66 1.47 46.54
CA SER A 1098 63.44 2.20 45.29
C SER A 1098 62.03 2.81 45.25
N THR A 1099 61.81 3.73 44.33
CA THR A 1099 60.53 4.40 44.10
C THR A 1099 60.10 4.31 42.63
N ASP A 1100 58.80 4.18 42.42
CA ASP A 1100 58.15 4.29 41.12
C ASP A 1100 56.85 5.08 41.29
N PRO A 1101 56.70 6.25 40.65
CA PRO A 1101 55.56 7.13 40.88
C PRO A 1101 54.27 6.68 40.19
N HIS A 1102 54.34 5.76 39.22
CA HIS A 1102 53.22 5.46 38.33
C HIS A 1102 52.58 4.11 38.63
N SER A 1103 53.35 3.01 38.57
CA SER A 1103 52.89 1.66 38.87
C SER A 1103 53.36 1.12 40.22
N GLY A 1104 54.22 1.85 40.93
CA GLY A 1104 54.76 1.45 42.23
C GLY A 1104 55.75 0.29 42.10
N VAL A 1105 56.42 -0.06 43.21
CA VAL A 1105 57.40 -1.15 43.23
C VAL A 1105 56.68 -2.49 43.41
N ALA A 1106 56.89 -3.42 42.48
CA ALA A 1106 56.32 -4.77 42.54
C ALA A 1106 57.25 -5.78 43.22
N ALA A 1107 58.53 -5.80 42.84
CA ALA A 1107 59.51 -6.73 43.41
C ALA A 1107 60.96 -6.24 43.20
N TYR A 1108 61.87 -6.76 44.01
CA TYR A 1108 63.31 -6.68 43.78
C TYR A 1108 63.83 -8.02 43.23
N GLU A 1109 64.87 -7.94 42.41
CA GLU A 1109 65.63 -9.08 41.91
C GLU A 1109 67.11 -8.91 42.30
N TYR A 1110 67.75 -9.99 42.73
CA TYR A 1110 69.18 -9.99 43.05
C TYR A 1110 69.97 -10.92 42.12
N ALA A 1111 71.24 -10.62 41.91
CA ALA A 1111 72.24 -11.47 41.27
C ALA A 1111 73.55 -11.41 42.07
N ILE A 1112 74.40 -12.42 41.89
CA ILE A 1112 75.72 -12.47 42.54
C ILE A 1112 76.76 -12.74 41.46
N GLY A 1113 77.83 -11.96 41.48
CA GLY A 1113 78.95 -12.09 40.54
C GLY A 1113 80.31 -12.08 41.22
N THR A 1114 81.32 -12.57 40.52
CA THR A 1114 82.74 -12.45 40.93
C THR A 1114 83.34 -11.07 40.64
N ASN A 1115 82.66 -10.24 39.84
CA ASN A 1115 82.94 -8.83 39.61
C ASN A 1115 81.62 -8.04 39.51
N PRO A 1116 81.61 -6.72 39.79
CA PRO A 1116 80.43 -5.88 39.56
C PRO A 1116 79.97 -5.99 38.10
N GLY A 1117 78.69 -6.30 37.89
CA GLY A 1117 78.10 -6.45 36.56
C GLY A 1117 78.01 -7.90 36.06
N LEU A 1118 78.72 -8.85 36.68
CA LEU A 1118 78.64 -10.27 36.33
C LEU A 1118 77.55 -10.99 37.14
N THR A 1119 76.95 -12.02 36.55
CA THR A 1119 75.92 -12.86 37.21
C THR A 1119 76.30 -14.34 37.21
N ASP A 1120 77.62 -14.59 37.22
CA ASP A 1120 78.27 -15.90 37.06
C ASP A 1120 78.13 -16.82 38.28
N VAL A 1121 77.72 -16.29 39.43
CA VAL A 1121 77.51 -17.07 40.68
C VAL A 1121 76.02 -17.32 40.92
N ARG A 1122 75.19 -16.29 40.73
CA ARG A 1122 73.72 -16.40 40.75
C ARG A 1122 73.14 -15.43 39.72
N SER A 1123 72.33 -15.95 38.80
CA SER A 1123 71.53 -15.16 37.87
C SER A 1123 70.43 -14.38 38.60
N TRP A 1124 69.88 -13.35 37.96
CA TRP A 1124 68.76 -12.57 38.49
C TRP A 1124 67.63 -13.45 39.05
N THR A 1125 67.32 -13.26 40.33
CA THR A 1125 66.35 -14.05 41.08
C THR A 1125 65.40 -13.09 41.81
N ASP A 1126 64.09 -13.25 41.60
CA ASP A 1126 63.03 -12.48 42.26
C ASP A 1126 62.94 -12.83 43.76
N VAL A 1127 62.86 -11.82 44.60
CA VAL A 1127 62.76 -11.94 46.07
C VAL A 1127 61.55 -11.21 46.64
N GLY A 1128 60.61 -10.79 45.79
CA GLY A 1128 59.46 -9.99 46.17
C GLY A 1128 59.84 -8.58 46.63
N ALA A 1129 58.93 -7.91 47.34
CA ALA A 1129 59.12 -6.53 47.81
C ALA A 1129 59.97 -6.43 49.10
N VAL A 1130 60.97 -7.29 49.27
CA VAL A 1130 61.89 -7.27 50.42
C VAL A 1130 63.08 -6.33 50.17
N THR A 1131 63.66 -5.80 51.24
CA THR A 1131 64.87 -4.95 51.18
C THR A 1131 66.11 -5.62 51.74
N SER A 1132 66.03 -6.92 52.08
CA SER A 1132 67.16 -7.75 52.43
C SER A 1132 66.90 -9.21 52.05
N TYR A 1133 67.96 -9.95 51.72
CA TYR A 1133 67.84 -11.36 51.35
C TYR A 1133 69.11 -12.16 51.65
N THR A 1134 68.94 -13.42 52.04
CA THR A 1134 70.03 -14.39 52.22
C THR A 1134 69.98 -15.46 51.14
N ALA A 1135 70.99 -15.48 50.28
CA ALA A 1135 71.15 -16.47 49.22
C ALA A 1135 71.90 -17.69 49.75
N THR A 1136 71.24 -18.85 49.76
CA THR A 1136 71.80 -20.13 50.24
C THR A 1136 72.12 -21.10 49.09
N GLY A 1137 72.91 -22.14 49.37
CA GLY A 1137 73.28 -23.18 48.39
C GLY A 1137 74.33 -22.71 47.38
N LEU A 1138 75.16 -21.75 47.77
CA LEU A 1138 76.28 -21.25 46.97
C LEU A 1138 77.53 -22.14 47.15
N SER A 1139 78.46 -22.06 46.21
CA SER A 1139 79.78 -22.70 46.31
C SER A 1139 80.85 -21.63 46.15
N LEU A 1140 81.24 -21.00 47.25
CA LEU A 1140 82.19 -19.89 47.22
C LEU A 1140 83.64 -20.39 47.22
N THR A 1141 84.52 -19.71 46.48
CA THR A 1141 85.94 -20.02 46.35
C THR A 1141 86.74 -19.18 47.35
N PRO A 1142 87.56 -19.79 48.22
CA PRO A 1142 88.37 -19.06 49.20
C PRO A 1142 89.24 -17.98 48.56
N GLY A 1143 89.21 -16.76 49.10
CA GLY A 1143 89.99 -15.62 48.60
C GLY A 1143 89.33 -14.84 47.44
N GLN A 1144 88.13 -15.22 47.00
CA GLN A 1144 87.37 -14.51 45.98
C GLN A 1144 86.40 -13.48 46.62
N THR A 1145 86.35 -12.28 46.05
CA THR A 1145 85.34 -11.26 46.37
C THR A 1145 84.09 -11.48 45.52
N TYR A 1146 82.92 -11.39 46.14
CA TYR A 1146 81.61 -11.54 45.53
C TYR A 1146 80.81 -10.26 45.65
N TYR A 1147 80.05 -9.89 44.61
CA TYR A 1147 79.30 -8.65 44.55
C TYR A 1147 77.81 -8.93 44.38
N TRP A 1148 76.97 -8.24 45.15
CA TRP A 1148 75.52 -8.29 45.01
C TRP A 1148 75.06 -7.25 44.01
N GLY A 1149 74.38 -7.69 42.95
CA GLY A 1149 73.62 -6.82 42.07
C GLY A 1149 72.16 -6.84 42.48
N VAL A 1150 71.55 -5.69 42.70
CA VAL A 1150 70.10 -5.58 42.98
C VAL A 1150 69.47 -4.67 41.93
N ARG A 1151 68.38 -5.12 41.33
CA ARG A 1151 67.53 -4.33 40.44
C ARG A 1151 66.07 -4.43 40.88
N VAL A 1152 65.25 -3.49 40.45
CA VAL A 1152 63.86 -3.37 40.87
C VAL A 1152 62.92 -3.51 39.67
N ARG A 1153 61.77 -4.15 39.88
CA ARG A 1153 60.68 -4.28 38.91
C ARG A 1153 59.45 -3.56 39.42
N ASN A 1154 58.85 -2.71 38.59
CA ASN A 1154 57.63 -1.97 38.94
C ASN A 1154 56.35 -2.76 38.62
N GLY A 1155 55.18 -2.21 38.99
CA GLY A 1155 53.85 -2.81 38.76
C GLY A 1155 53.53 -3.04 37.29
N ALA A 1156 54.14 -2.26 36.39
CA ALA A 1156 54.03 -2.43 34.94
C ALA A 1156 55.01 -3.47 34.35
N GLY A 1157 55.86 -4.07 35.17
CA GLY A 1157 56.82 -5.10 34.77
C GLY A 1157 58.12 -4.57 34.18
N LEU A 1158 58.35 -3.25 34.20
CA LEU A 1158 59.60 -2.63 33.77
C LEU A 1158 60.67 -2.78 34.85
N VAL A 1159 61.91 -3.00 34.41
CA VAL A 1159 63.04 -3.26 35.31
C VAL A 1159 64.01 -2.08 35.28
N GLY A 1160 64.31 -1.53 36.45
CA GLY A 1160 65.27 -0.45 36.64
C GLY A 1160 66.72 -0.91 36.53
N SER A 1161 67.64 0.05 36.44
CA SER A 1161 69.09 -0.22 36.41
C SER A 1161 69.56 -0.94 37.68
N ALA A 1162 70.49 -1.89 37.51
CA ALA A 1162 71.09 -2.61 38.63
C ALA A 1162 72.10 -1.76 39.40
N THR A 1163 72.03 -1.82 40.73
CA THR A 1163 73.03 -1.26 41.65
C THR A 1163 73.85 -2.40 42.25
N TRP A 1164 75.16 -2.23 42.35
CA TRP A 1164 76.09 -3.26 42.84
C TRP A 1164 76.69 -2.89 44.20
N SER A 1165 76.89 -3.87 45.08
CA SER A 1165 77.65 -3.68 46.33
C SER A 1165 79.14 -3.45 46.06
N ASN A 1166 79.88 -3.02 47.09
CA ASN A 1166 81.34 -2.87 47.05
C ASN A 1166 82.10 -4.19 47.23
N GLY A 1167 81.41 -5.28 47.60
CA GLY A 1167 81.88 -6.65 47.50
C GLY A 1167 82.28 -7.26 48.85
N ILE A 1168 81.96 -8.54 49.02
CA ILE A 1168 82.26 -9.34 50.22
C ILE A 1168 83.27 -10.45 49.90
N LEU A 1169 84.38 -10.48 50.62
CA LEU A 1169 85.41 -11.51 50.48
C LEU A 1169 84.99 -12.81 51.18
N TYR A 1170 85.01 -13.95 50.49
CA TYR A 1170 84.87 -15.25 51.17
C TYR A 1170 86.23 -15.74 51.67
N ASP A 1171 86.35 -15.81 53.00
CA ASP A 1171 87.50 -16.40 53.68
C ASP A 1171 86.99 -17.54 54.59
N PRO A 1172 87.21 -18.83 54.24
CA PRO A 1172 86.80 -19.99 55.06
C PRO A 1172 87.66 -20.17 56.32
N ASN A 1173 88.85 -19.59 56.33
CA ASN A 1173 89.79 -19.60 57.44
C ASN A 1173 90.11 -18.16 57.83
N PRO A 1174 89.09 -17.34 58.16
CA PRO A 1174 89.39 -16.12 58.88
C PRO A 1174 90.08 -16.64 60.14
N LEU A 1175 91.26 -16.14 60.49
CA LEU A 1175 91.91 -16.59 61.70
C LEU A 1175 90.96 -16.26 62.88
N ALA A 1176 90.15 -17.24 63.24
CA ALA A 1176 89.19 -17.20 64.31
C ALA A 1176 90.01 -17.30 65.57
N PHE A 1177 90.51 -16.15 66.03
CA PHE A 1177 90.72 -16.02 67.45
C PHE A 1177 89.35 -15.80 68.07
N SER A 1178 88.78 -16.90 68.54
CA SER A 1178 87.57 -16.93 69.36
C SER A 1178 87.73 -15.94 70.52
N PRO A 1179 86.87 -14.90 70.64
CA PRO A 1179 86.78 -14.10 71.83
C PRO A 1179 85.89 -14.86 72.82
N SER A 1180 86.40 -15.94 73.38
CA SER A 1180 85.83 -16.51 74.61
C SER A 1180 86.58 -15.96 75.82
N PHE A 1181 86.70 -14.64 75.92
CA PHE A 1181 86.67 -13.88 77.18
C PHE A 1181 86.24 -12.44 76.84
N SER A 1182 85.20 -11.98 77.53
CA SER A 1182 84.54 -10.67 77.42
C SER A 1182 85.46 -9.49 77.09
N GLY A 1183 85.28 -8.91 75.90
CA GLY A 1183 85.79 -7.58 75.51
C GLY A 1183 85.16 -6.41 76.28
N GLU A 1184 84.29 -6.67 77.25
CA GLU A 1184 83.87 -5.68 78.26
C GLU A 1184 84.98 -5.32 79.25
N ARG A 1185 86.14 -6.01 79.26
CA ARG A 1185 87.30 -5.64 80.11
C ARG A 1185 88.49 -4.99 79.41
N ALA A 1186 88.45 -4.78 78.08
CA ALA A 1186 89.40 -3.89 77.38
C ALA A 1186 88.77 -2.53 77.03
N ARG A 1187 87.44 -2.44 76.93
CA ARG A 1187 86.71 -1.15 76.86
C ARG A 1187 86.56 -0.46 78.22
N SER A 1188 86.82 -1.13 79.34
CA SER A 1188 86.80 -0.53 80.67
C SER A 1188 88.04 0.28 81.04
N ILE A 1189 89.03 0.39 80.13
CA ILE A 1189 90.31 1.11 80.36
C ILE A 1189 90.69 1.99 79.15
N GLY A 1190 89.73 2.38 78.30
CA GLY A 1190 89.82 3.47 77.31
C GLY A 1190 91.00 3.55 76.32
N LEU A 1191 91.75 2.46 76.08
CA LEU A 1191 92.81 2.44 75.05
C LEU A 1191 92.20 2.27 73.64
N ARG A 1192 92.55 3.13 72.67
CA ARG A 1192 92.12 3.01 71.26
C ARG A 1192 93.30 3.18 70.31
N LEU A 1193 93.25 2.50 69.16
CA LEU A 1193 94.29 2.59 68.14
C LEU A 1193 93.65 2.92 66.78
N TYR A 1194 94.09 3.99 66.13
CA TYR A 1194 93.54 4.42 64.84
C TYR A 1194 94.54 5.22 63.99
N PRO A 1195 94.40 5.21 62.65
CA PRO A 1195 93.52 4.32 61.87
C PRO A 1195 94.09 2.89 61.83
N SER A 1196 93.25 1.91 61.49
CA SER A 1196 93.67 0.57 61.08
C SER A 1196 92.72 0.14 59.95
N PRO A 1197 93.20 0.03 58.69
CA PRO A 1197 94.60 0.05 58.25
C PRO A 1197 95.28 1.42 58.36
N ALA A 1198 96.62 1.44 58.42
CA ALA A 1198 97.41 2.68 58.48
C ALA A 1198 98.61 2.69 57.52
N ARG A 1199 98.87 3.87 56.94
CA ARG A 1199 99.93 4.09 55.94
C ARG A 1199 101.24 4.66 56.46
N GLU A 1200 101.21 5.60 57.40
CA GLU A 1200 102.46 6.26 57.82
C GLU A 1200 102.54 6.43 59.33
N THR A 1201 101.40 6.66 59.97
CA THR A 1201 101.31 6.83 61.42
C THR A 1201 100.06 6.19 61.98
N ILE A 1202 100.15 5.67 63.20
CA ILE A 1202 99.02 5.30 64.05
C ILE A 1202 98.98 6.21 65.26
N VAL A 1203 97.79 6.38 65.83
CA VAL A 1203 97.56 7.08 67.09
C VAL A 1203 97.05 6.07 68.10
N LEU A 1204 97.76 5.95 69.21
CA LEU A 1204 97.31 5.28 70.43
C LEU A 1204 96.65 6.34 71.33
N GLU A 1205 95.34 6.31 71.43
CA GLU A 1205 94.58 7.01 72.47
C GLU A 1205 94.66 6.19 73.76
N VAL A 1206 95.04 6.84 74.86
CA VAL A 1206 95.07 6.27 76.21
C VAL A 1206 94.23 7.12 77.16
N PRO A 1207 93.58 6.54 78.18
CA PRO A 1207 92.83 7.34 79.15
C PRO A 1207 93.77 8.19 80.00
N ASP A 1208 93.31 9.37 80.42
CA ASP A 1208 94.04 10.26 81.34
C ASP A 1208 94.41 9.60 82.68
N SER A 1209 93.73 8.50 83.04
CA SER A 1209 94.00 7.73 84.27
C SER A 1209 95.16 6.74 84.17
N LEU A 1210 95.82 6.60 83.01
CA LEU A 1210 96.96 5.70 82.83
C LEU A 1210 98.25 6.38 83.35
N PRO A 1211 98.97 5.83 84.33
CA PRO A 1211 100.25 6.39 84.76
C PRO A 1211 101.29 6.32 83.64
N ALA A 1212 102.25 7.26 83.62
CA ALA A 1212 103.33 7.27 82.64
C ALA A 1212 104.01 5.89 82.59
N SER A 1213 103.94 5.25 81.42
CA SER A 1213 104.33 3.85 81.21
C SER A 1213 105.01 3.69 79.86
N GLU A 1214 105.77 2.60 79.70
CA GLU A 1214 106.44 2.27 78.44
C GLU A 1214 105.53 1.37 77.60
N GLY A 1215 105.33 1.74 76.34
CA GLY A 1215 104.64 0.95 75.33
C GLY A 1215 105.62 0.34 74.34
N TYR A 1216 105.22 -0.77 73.71
CA TYR A 1216 106.01 -1.52 72.75
C TYR A 1216 105.23 -1.73 71.46
N LEU A 1217 105.79 -1.32 70.33
CA LEU A 1217 105.38 -1.78 69.03
C LEU A 1217 105.98 -3.18 68.81
N ILE A 1218 105.16 -4.15 68.42
CA ILE A 1218 105.54 -5.55 68.23
C ILE A 1218 105.15 -6.05 66.84
N ASP A 1219 105.90 -7.03 66.31
CA ASP A 1219 105.57 -7.70 65.04
C ASP A 1219 104.46 -8.76 65.23
N ALA A 1220 104.02 -9.36 64.12
CA ALA A 1220 103.03 -10.44 64.14
C ALA A 1220 103.45 -11.67 64.97
N ALA A 1221 104.76 -11.85 65.23
CA ALA A 1221 105.32 -12.92 66.05
C ALA A 1221 105.48 -12.52 67.53
N GLY A 1222 105.08 -11.31 67.92
CA GLY A 1222 105.14 -10.80 69.28
C GLY A 1222 106.52 -10.27 69.71
N ARG A 1223 107.46 -10.09 68.77
CA ARG A 1223 108.78 -9.53 69.06
C ARG A 1223 108.69 -8.01 69.12
N VAL A 1224 109.35 -7.40 70.11
CA VAL A 1224 109.40 -5.94 70.25
C VAL A 1224 110.23 -5.34 69.12
N ILE A 1225 109.59 -4.50 68.31
CA ILE A 1225 110.19 -3.72 67.24
C ILE A 1225 110.72 -2.39 67.79
N GLN A 1226 109.92 -1.71 68.61
CA GLN A 1226 110.24 -0.39 69.11
C GLN A 1226 109.56 -0.13 70.46
N ALA A 1227 110.28 0.41 71.44
CA ALA A 1227 109.69 0.92 72.69
C ALA A 1227 109.39 2.43 72.56
N PHE A 1228 108.39 2.92 73.27
CA PHE A 1228 108.02 4.34 73.31
C PHE A 1228 107.41 4.74 74.66
N SER A 1229 107.64 5.97 75.10
CA SER A 1229 107.03 6.51 76.32
C SER A 1229 105.59 6.98 76.07
N ILE A 1230 104.70 6.70 77.03
CA ILE A 1230 103.33 7.20 77.03
C ILE A 1230 103.23 8.35 78.04
N GLU A 1231 103.22 9.58 77.54
CA GLU A 1231 103.23 10.80 78.37
C GLU A 1231 101.98 11.69 78.17
N LYS A 1232 101.15 11.39 77.16
CA LYS A 1232 99.95 12.16 76.78
C LYS A 1232 98.80 11.21 76.41
N PRO A 1233 97.53 11.65 76.49
CA PRO A 1233 96.36 10.83 76.13
C PRO A 1233 96.32 10.38 74.66
N TYR A 1234 97.17 10.95 73.79
CA TYR A 1234 97.31 10.52 72.40
C TYR A 1234 98.80 10.41 72.05
N GLN A 1235 99.25 9.19 71.75
CA GLN A 1235 100.61 8.92 71.31
C GLN A 1235 100.62 8.58 69.81
N ARG A 1236 101.22 9.45 69.01
CA ARG A 1236 101.40 9.22 67.58
C ARG A 1236 102.68 8.43 67.34
N LEU A 1237 102.58 7.29 66.67
CA LEU A 1237 103.69 6.41 66.34
C LEU A 1237 103.87 6.37 64.82
N ALA A 1238 105.10 6.61 64.37
CA ALA A 1238 105.47 6.47 62.96
C ALA A 1238 105.70 5.00 62.63
N ILE A 1239 105.00 4.51 61.62
CA ILE A 1239 105.03 3.12 61.17
C ILE A 1239 105.36 3.01 59.67
N GLY A 1240 105.59 4.14 58.99
CA GLY A 1240 105.87 4.19 57.56
C GLY A 1240 107.07 3.34 57.12
N ALA A 1241 108.07 3.19 57.99
CA ALA A 1241 109.27 2.38 57.73
C ALA A 1241 109.07 0.86 57.93
N LEU A 1242 107.90 0.42 58.43
CA LEU A 1242 107.58 -1.00 58.58
C LEU A 1242 107.07 -1.56 57.24
N PRO A 1243 107.48 -2.79 56.85
CA PRO A 1243 106.88 -3.51 55.74
C PRO A 1243 105.36 -3.69 55.92
N PRO A 1244 104.55 -3.74 54.85
CA PRO A 1244 103.14 -4.10 54.92
C PRO A 1244 102.93 -5.41 55.68
N GLY A 1245 101.96 -5.44 56.60
CA GLY A 1245 101.76 -6.59 57.49
C GLY A 1245 101.00 -6.25 58.77
N LEU A 1246 100.77 -7.27 59.60
CA LEU A 1246 100.08 -7.13 60.87
C LEU A 1246 101.07 -6.79 62.00
N TYR A 1247 100.79 -5.73 62.75
CA TYR A 1247 101.61 -5.28 63.87
C TYR A 1247 100.74 -5.08 65.11
N GLY A 1248 101.38 -5.05 66.28
CA GLY A 1248 100.73 -4.82 67.56
C GLY A 1248 101.35 -3.66 68.32
N VAL A 1249 100.57 -3.01 69.18
CA VAL A 1249 101.02 -2.09 70.21
C VAL A 1249 100.65 -2.71 71.55
N TRP A 1250 101.67 -2.95 72.39
CA TRP A 1250 101.55 -3.58 73.69
C TRP A 1250 101.95 -2.61 74.79
N VAL A 1251 101.10 -2.41 75.79
CA VAL A 1251 101.41 -1.58 76.96
C VAL A 1251 101.27 -2.47 78.19
N PRO A 1252 102.34 -2.99 78.80
CA PRO A 1252 102.20 -3.93 79.92
C PRO A 1252 101.54 -3.28 81.14
N PRO A 1253 100.69 -4.00 81.90
CA PRO A 1253 100.30 -5.41 81.72
C PRO A 1253 99.08 -5.61 80.79
N TYR A 1254 98.69 -4.62 80.01
CA TYR A 1254 97.48 -4.64 79.18
C TYR A 1254 97.62 -5.50 77.92
N PRO A 1255 96.50 -5.96 77.33
CA PRO A 1255 96.50 -6.72 76.07
C PRO A 1255 97.06 -5.92 74.88
N VAL A 1256 97.59 -6.64 73.89
CA VAL A 1256 98.12 -6.04 72.65
C VAL A 1256 96.97 -5.54 71.75
N LEU A 1257 97.03 -4.29 71.32
CA LEU A 1257 96.17 -3.72 70.28
C LEU A 1257 96.81 -3.93 68.90
N ARG A 1258 96.12 -4.53 67.94
CA ARG A 1258 96.68 -4.82 66.60
C ARG A 1258 96.17 -3.85 65.54
N PHE A 1259 97.01 -3.56 64.55
CA PHE A 1259 96.66 -2.80 63.35
C PHE A 1259 97.30 -3.40 62.10
N LEU A 1260 96.69 -3.13 60.94
CA LEU A 1260 97.22 -3.51 59.64
C LEU A 1260 98.04 -2.35 59.03
N ARG A 1261 99.29 -2.59 58.67
CA ARG A 1261 100.13 -1.69 57.87
C ARG A 1261 99.87 -1.99 56.39
N GLU A 1262 99.36 -1.00 55.65
CA GLU A 1262 99.14 -1.08 54.19
C GLU A 1262 100.44 -1.11 53.37
#